data_AF-A0A3Q2D8K1-F1
#
_entry.id   AF-A0A3Q2D8K1-F1
#
_cell.length_a   1.000
_cell.length_b   1.000
_cell.length_c   1.000
_cell.angle_alpha   90.00
_cell.angle_beta   90.00
_cell.angle_gamma   90.00
#
_symmetry.space_group_name_H-M   'P 1'
#
loop_
_entity.id
_entity.type
_entity.pdbx_description
1 polymer ?
#
loop_
_entity_poly.entity_id
_entity_poly.type
_entity_poly.pdbx_seq_one_letter_code
_entity_poly.pdbx_strand_id
1 'polypeptide(L)'
;MADQSRQTKLAAAKKKLKEFQQKSSPASVGGEKGGGGSGAGTKKKRKVKELNQLDAPSADRDSPDNMFADMEAAGSPVPQLLEEPHSESGRGSPVSNSASANATNSEFVSHNTELQDFSDTNGNRNLKEENRPLSSTESLRQISQQLNGLVSESTSAPYINGETVPSVELESRNQELAAALESSKLTNSQLNTKLEQLVHQTQELTDQLQKERKEFEQKFSKEQGAMREQLQVHIQTIGILVSEKSELQTALQYTQQAARQKTAEAEELNNRLQTTRQRVSELERTLSSVSTQQKQFERQNKELEKERDNLRLEVLRLNNLSEESKQQSSELSEQIRRITHDNAAMRLEVDDLHKRLEMADLMLQQYSSQSDSPTFNQKFESLLEEKQQLESRNHQLQESIGQLKTERDCYVERIQEEGRVWKDKTEQLLAQVSLVAEERDRNINRVQELEASIEELKNTAALLSVEKEAQENTEPQPSGPSEGEVALQEALSSLQQQKDAIIEQYQAQLRDNEQLSRLCSEQEARLGELERQMQSQVQEEEDRRRMLEDVQSDKATISRALTQNRTLKDQLAELQNGFVKLTNENMELTTAIQSEQHVKKELARRMGELQEELHNIKEQLELKCQETQGAIEQRDQVVAHLQQYYAAYQALAAEREQLHQQYLQQTQLMDRLQHDESHGRAQLDVSQNQLKQAEEHLAQLVRDNEQLKTEIKELINSSALLTTSRDQGDGVESQSVKDSPIKSSSIVIPEDFESQKEMEDFIRGALSQLEAERDEARRQLEEEHRLHMAARQQASVAFRLEQQQHNYRAAHEDDHQHNERQDQHSHEHSDCSTEGGVPVEVHQALQAAMEKLQQRFTSLMQEKADLKERVEELEHRCIQLSGETDTIGEYIALYQSQRAIMKQKHQEKEQYINMLAQDKEEMKAKLAELQDLVMRLVAERNDWYSRYTGAVASMGTANPDLLPVGGEHSSLQLQANNHELNAVDGEAEAIEISPQSESLHRLEASPSQTLPSTSAQTDTKPLVPREDGTAQQIMQLLQEIQNPQGAPRAPPFLGENPCIPFFYRPDEQDEVKILVV
;
A
#
# COMPACT_ATOMS: atom_id res chain seq x y z
N MET A 1 10.63 -29.18 20.58
CA MET A 1 10.38 -28.55 21.90
C MET A 1 11.39 -27.45 22.21
N ALA A 2 12.70 -27.70 22.12
CA ALA A 2 13.76 -26.76 22.54
C ALA A 2 13.90 -25.46 21.71
N ASP A 3 13.56 -25.44 20.41
CA ASP A 3 13.60 -24.20 19.61
C ASP A 3 12.43 -23.25 19.90
N GLN A 4 11.29 -23.83 20.28
CA GLN A 4 10.11 -23.13 20.85
C GLN A 4 10.39 -22.58 22.26
N SER A 5 11.65 -22.31 22.53
CA SER A 5 12.23 -21.83 23.78
C SER A 5 13.15 -20.64 23.45
N ARG A 6 14.14 -20.87 22.57
CA ARG A 6 15.05 -19.86 22.00
C ARG A 6 14.30 -18.67 21.38
N GLN A 7 13.06 -18.88 20.93
CA GLN A 7 12.27 -17.94 20.15
C GLN A 7 11.69 -16.72 20.91
N THR A 8 11.54 -16.71 22.26
CA THR A 8 11.46 -15.42 23.01
C THR A 8 12.79 -15.05 23.65
N LYS A 9 13.79 -15.92 23.79
CA LYS A 9 15.11 -15.37 24.17
C LYS A 9 15.52 -14.31 23.12
N LEU A 10 15.06 -14.49 21.88
CA LEU A 10 14.95 -13.44 20.85
C LEU A 10 13.85 -12.36 21.07
N ALA A 11 12.60 -12.69 21.42
CA ALA A 11 11.54 -11.65 21.55
C ALA A 11 11.45 -10.84 22.84
N ALA A 12 11.89 -11.31 24.01
CA ALA A 12 11.99 -10.45 25.19
C ALA A 12 13.09 -9.41 24.97
N ALA A 13 14.15 -9.79 24.24
CA ALA A 13 15.13 -8.86 23.71
C ALA A 13 14.51 -7.90 22.67
N LYS A 14 13.79 -8.39 21.64
CA LYS A 14 13.10 -7.50 20.67
C LYS A 14 12.05 -6.59 21.32
N LYS A 15 11.34 -7.05 22.36
CA LYS A 15 10.36 -6.26 23.11
C LYS A 15 11.03 -5.13 23.87
N LYS A 16 12.13 -5.41 24.60
CA LYS A 16 12.94 -4.37 25.23
C LYS A 16 13.57 -3.39 24.23
N LEU A 17 13.96 -3.86 23.04
CA LEU A 17 14.48 -3.00 21.98
C LEU A 17 13.39 -2.07 21.43
N LYS A 18 12.16 -2.57 21.22
CA LYS A 18 11.01 -1.77 20.78
C LYS A 18 10.55 -0.77 21.87
N GLU A 19 10.61 -1.15 23.15
CA GLU A 19 10.37 -0.24 24.29
C GLU A 19 11.42 0.89 24.41
N PHE A 20 12.68 0.65 24.01
CA PHE A 20 13.74 1.66 24.01
C PHE A 20 13.60 2.65 22.84
N GLN A 21 13.30 2.14 21.64
CA GLN A 21 13.11 2.95 20.43
C GLN A 21 11.81 3.78 20.48
N GLN A 22 10.74 3.30 21.13
CA GLN A 22 9.51 4.09 21.32
C GLN A 22 9.65 5.25 22.34
N LYS A 23 10.78 5.37 23.05
CA LYS A 23 11.03 6.45 24.05
C LYS A 23 12.04 7.51 23.59
N SER A 24 12.51 7.46 22.34
CA SER A 24 13.70 8.22 21.91
C SER A 24 13.54 9.05 20.61
N SER A 25 12.42 9.76 20.49
CA SER A 25 12.42 11.13 19.95
C SER A 25 12.61 12.10 21.14
N PRO A 26 13.41 13.19 21.04
CA PRO A 26 13.16 14.25 20.06
C PRO A 26 14.36 14.65 19.18
N ALA A 27 14.11 15.63 18.30
CA ALA A 27 14.91 15.98 17.12
C ALA A 27 16.27 16.67 17.37
N SER A 28 17.04 16.75 16.26
CA SER A 28 17.94 17.86 15.86
C SER A 28 19.47 17.64 15.88
N VAL A 29 20.00 17.36 14.67
CA VAL A 29 21.22 17.95 14.04
C VAL A 29 22.60 17.85 14.76
N GLY A 30 23.49 17.06 14.13
CA GLY A 30 24.95 17.31 14.05
C GLY A 30 25.80 16.95 15.28
N GLY A 31 27.12 16.75 15.15
CA GLY A 31 28.00 16.75 13.96
C GLY A 31 29.47 16.62 14.37
N GLU A 32 30.30 15.89 13.61
CA GLU A 32 31.64 15.47 14.04
C GLU A 32 32.74 16.55 14.00
N LYS A 33 33.87 16.26 14.66
CA LYS A 33 35.11 17.05 14.57
C LYS A 33 36.06 16.51 13.50
N GLY A 34 36.44 17.38 12.57
CA GLY A 34 37.78 17.40 11.96
C GLY A 34 37.90 16.77 10.56
N GLY A 35 38.66 17.36 9.63
CA GLY A 35 39.26 18.69 9.69
C GLY A 35 40.37 18.96 8.65
N GLY A 36 40.70 20.24 8.46
CA GLY A 36 41.88 20.74 7.73
C GLY A 36 41.57 21.60 6.49
N GLY A 37 42.33 22.68 6.28
CA GLY A 37 42.45 23.27 4.92
C GLY A 37 42.21 24.77 4.65
N SER A 38 42.45 25.70 5.59
CA SER A 38 42.78 27.14 5.34
C SER A 38 41.81 28.09 4.55
N GLY A 39 41.64 29.35 5.03
CA GLY A 39 41.57 30.49 4.08
C GLY A 39 40.53 31.64 4.18
N ALA A 40 40.22 32.21 5.37
CA ALA A 40 39.45 33.48 5.57
C ALA A 40 37.97 33.52 5.04
N GLY A 41 37.03 34.39 5.47
CA GLY A 41 36.92 35.41 6.54
C GLY A 41 35.84 36.46 6.16
N THR A 42 34.83 36.87 6.95
CA THR A 42 34.91 37.48 8.30
C THR A 42 33.53 37.88 8.90
N LYS A 43 33.39 37.89 10.25
CA LYS A 43 32.43 38.67 11.14
C LYS A 43 30.90 38.37 11.06
N LYS A 44 30.01 38.52 12.09
CA LYS A 44 30.00 38.68 13.59
C LYS A 44 28.61 38.12 14.12
N LYS A 45 27.74 38.58 15.07
CA LYS A 45 27.58 39.77 15.97
C LYS A 45 26.56 39.60 17.19
N ARG A 46 26.63 38.57 18.06
CA ARG A 46 25.95 38.43 19.42
C ARG A 46 24.40 38.15 19.46
N LYS A 47 23.70 37.89 20.60
CA LYS A 47 23.88 37.15 21.91
C LYS A 47 22.70 37.47 22.90
N VAL A 48 22.36 36.58 23.87
CA VAL A 48 21.59 36.77 25.16
C VAL A 48 20.03 36.62 25.08
N LYS A 49 19.24 36.16 26.10
CA LYS A 49 19.29 35.11 27.17
C LYS A 49 17.98 35.17 28.04
N GLU A 50 17.38 34.02 28.46
CA GLU A 50 16.44 33.83 29.62
C GLU A 50 15.03 34.52 29.60
N LEU A 51 13.94 34.15 30.32
CA LEU A 51 13.61 33.11 31.36
C LEU A 51 12.07 32.81 31.45
N ASN A 52 11.62 31.63 31.94
CA ASN A 52 10.32 31.31 32.63
C ASN A 52 8.95 31.45 31.88
N GLN A 53 7.79 30.90 32.32
CA GLN A 53 7.38 29.62 33.00
C GLN A 53 5.81 29.50 33.08
N LEU A 54 5.27 28.27 33.32
CA LEU A 54 3.92 27.88 33.85
C LEU A 54 2.65 27.69 32.97
N ASP A 55 1.96 26.56 33.26
CA ASP A 55 0.51 26.22 33.37
C ASP A 55 -0.50 26.13 32.18
N ALA A 56 -1.59 25.38 32.47
CA ALA A 56 -2.75 24.95 31.63
C ALA A 56 -4.10 25.36 32.33
N PRO A 57 -5.34 24.78 32.16
CA PRO A 57 -5.81 23.56 31.45
C PRO A 57 -7.22 23.70 30.74
N SER A 58 -7.94 22.57 30.55
CA SER A 58 -9.41 22.39 30.28
C SER A 58 -9.97 22.66 28.86
N ALA A 59 -11.13 22.11 28.42
CA ALA A 59 -11.85 20.83 28.68
C ALA A 59 -13.07 20.69 27.71
N ASP A 60 -13.55 19.45 27.46
CA ASP A 60 -14.93 19.07 27.01
C ASP A 60 -15.51 19.64 25.67
N ARG A 61 -16.63 19.17 25.09
CA ARG A 61 -17.09 17.79 24.77
C ARG A 61 -18.26 17.81 23.74
N ASP A 62 -18.55 16.66 23.14
CA ASP A 62 -19.81 16.23 22.48
C ASP A 62 -20.25 16.86 21.11
N SER A 63 -21.25 16.23 20.48
CA SER A 63 -21.72 16.34 19.06
C SER A 63 -23.20 16.86 19.00
N PRO A 64 -24.06 16.81 17.93
CA PRO A 64 -24.13 15.85 16.80
C PRO A 64 -24.73 16.32 15.41
N ASP A 65 -24.83 15.35 14.47
CA ASP A 65 -25.88 15.05 13.46
C ASP A 65 -26.59 16.07 12.51
N ASN A 66 -26.32 15.93 11.19
CA ASN A 66 -27.13 15.19 10.14
C ASN A 66 -28.38 15.80 9.39
N MET A 67 -28.62 15.25 8.18
CA MET A 67 -29.90 15.06 7.38
C MET A 67 -30.39 16.05 6.26
N PHE A 68 -31.23 15.46 5.36
CA PHE A 68 -32.09 15.98 4.23
C PHE A 68 -31.40 16.28 2.88
N ALA A 69 -31.99 16.06 1.67
CA ALA A 69 -33.22 15.38 1.15
C ALA A 69 -33.06 15.10 -0.39
N ASP A 70 -33.62 14.06 -1.04
CA ASP A 70 -34.98 13.87 -1.64
C ASP A 70 -35.30 14.79 -2.87
N MET A 71 -36.07 14.46 -3.94
CA MET A 71 -37.13 13.44 -4.18
C MET A 71 -37.39 13.09 -5.71
N GLU A 72 -38.27 12.10 -5.97
CA GLU A 72 -39.01 11.57 -7.17
C GLU A 72 -39.63 12.56 -8.23
N ALA A 73 -40.36 12.18 -9.32
CA ALA A 73 -40.52 11.00 -10.25
C ALA A 73 -41.60 11.29 -11.35
N ALA A 74 -41.96 10.32 -12.23
CA ALA A 74 -43.16 10.34 -13.11
C ALA A 74 -43.64 8.94 -13.60
N GLY A 75 -44.97 8.69 -13.70
CA GLY A 75 -45.63 7.46 -14.24
C GLY A 75 -46.47 7.75 -15.51
N SER A 76 -47.41 6.93 -16.05
CA SER A 76 -48.05 5.58 -15.80
C SER A 76 -48.67 5.12 -17.19
N PRO A 77 -49.71 4.23 -17.41
CA PRO A 77 -50.55 3.28 -16.62
C PRO A 77 -50.39 1.78 -17.13
N VAL A 78 -51.11 0.68 -16.81
CA VAL A 78 -52.38 0.29 -16.12
C VAL A 78 -53.68 0.35 -16.99
N PRO A 79 -54.70 -0.58 -16.98
CA PRO A 79 -54.86 -1.95 -16.39
C PRO A 79 -55.46 -3.07 -17.32
N GLN A 80 -55.47 -4.36 -16.91
CA GLN A 80 -56.69 -5.26 -16.84
C GLN A 80 -56.44 -6.68 -16.23
N LEU A 81 -57.46 -7.56 -16.24
CA LEU A 81 -57.65 -8.79 -15.41
C LEU A 81 -57.79 -10.11 -16.22
N LEU A 82 -57.85 -11.24 -15.47
CA LEU A 82 -58.43 -12.58 -15.76
C LEU A 82 -57.47 -13.79 -16.03
N GLU A 83 -58.04 -15.00 -16.01
CA GLU A 83 -57.47 -16.26 -15.45
C GLU A 83 -57.01 -17.34 -16.46
N GLU A 84 -56.27 -18.34 -15.92
CA GLU A 84 -56.25 -19.79 -16.27
C GLU A 84 -55.64 -20.28 -17.62
N PRO A 85 -55.37 -21.61 -17.81
CA PRO A 85 -55.22 -22.75 -16.85
C PRO A 85 -54.00 -23.68 -17.14
N HIS A 86 -54.05 -24.92 -16.61
CA HIS A 86 -53.24 -26.15 -16.90
C HIS A 86 -51.98 -26.37 -16.02
N SER A 87 -51.62 -27.59 -15.56
CA SER A 87 -52.28 -28.92 -15.63
C SER A 87 -51.81 -29.87 -14.49
N GLU A 88 -52.34 -31.10 -14.43
CA GLU A 88 -52.56 -31.88 -13.19
C GLU A 88 -51.45 -32.84 -12.67
N SER A 89 -51.71 -33.28 -11.43
CA SER A 89 -51.14 -34.38 -10.63
C SER A 89 -51.16 -35.79 -11.28
N GLY A 90 -50.39 -36.74 -10.73
CA GLY A 90 -50.58 -38.18 -11.01
C GLY A 90 -49.59 -39.13 -10.30
N ARG A 91 -50.09 -40.22 -9.70
CA ARG A 91 -49.31 -41.36 -9.16
C ARG A 91 -49.77 -42.66 -9.83
N GLY A 92 -48.84 -43.53 -10.24
CA GLY A 92 -49.17 -44.86 -10.77
C GLY A 92 -47.95 -45.74 -11.10
N SER A 93 -48.11 -47.06 -10.94
CA SER A 93 -47.19 -48.15 -11.34
C SER A 93 -48.00 -49.14 -12.23
N PRO A 94 -47.47 -50.22 -12.87
CA PRO A 94 -46.29 -51.03 -12.48
C PRO A 94 -45.40 -51.68 -13.60
N VAL A 95 -44.20 -52.19 -13.19
CA VAL A 95 -43.42 -53.29 -13.85
C VAL A 95 -42.79 -52.92 -15.23
N SER A 96 -41.73 -53.49 -15.83
CA SER A 96 -41.00 -54.80 -15.80
C SER A 96 -39.51 -54.63 -16.25
N ASN A 97 -38.57 -55.61 -16.27
CA ASN A 97 -38.29 -56.86 -15.53
C ASN A 97 -36.93 -57.48 -16.01
N SER A 98 -36.40 -58.50 -15.29
CA SER A 98 -35.36 -59.49 -15.68
C SER A 98 -33.86 -59.06 -15.59
N ALA A 99 -32.90 -59.89 -15.12
CA ALA A 99 -32.93 -61.30 -14.65
C ALA A 99 -31.82 -61.68 -13.64
N SER A 100 -32.03 -62.78 -12.88
CA SER A 100 -31.04 -63.71 -12.25
C SER A 100 -30.14 -63.24 -11.05
N ALA A 101 -29.77 -64.09 -10.07
CA ALA A 101 -30.24 -65.44 -9.67
C ALA A 101 -29.80 -65.91 -8.25
N ASN A 102 -30.68 -66.70 -7.59
CA ASN A 102 -30.51 -67.87 -6.68
C ASN A 102 -29.61 -67.93 -5.40
N ALA A 103 -30.25 -68.45 -4.32
CA ALA A 103 -29.79 -69.46 -3.31
C ALA A 103 -28.80 -69.09 -2.17
N THR A 104 -28.83 -69.65 -0.93
CA THR A 104 -29.81 -70.49 -0.15
C THR A 104 -29.43 -70.59 1.35
N ASN A 105 -30.43 -70.61 2.26
CA ASN A 105 -30.45 -71.13 3.67
C ASN A 105 -29.48 -70.46 4.70
N SER A 106 -29.65 -70.49 6.04
CA SER A 106 -30.52 -71.19 7.02
C SER A 106 -30.83 -70.21 8.20
N GLU A 107 -32.04 -70.09 8.78
CA GLU A 107 -32.60 -70.85 9.95
C GLU A 107 -31.58 -71.17 11.09
N PHE A 108 -31.84 -70.95 12.40
CA PHE A 108 -33.10 -70.72 13.16
C PHE A 108 -32.87 -70.11 14.58
N VAL A 109 -33.83 -69.32 15.13
CA VAL A 109 -34.30 -69.20 16.55
C VAL A 109 -33.30 -68.93 17.73
N SER A 110 -33.55 -68.09 18.76
CA SER A 110 -34.54 -67.00 19.03
C SER A 110 -34.19 -66.19 20.31
N HIS A 111 -34.72 -64.95 20.40
CA HIS A 111 -35.09 -64.12 21.58
C HIS A 111 -34.19 -64.08 22.84
N ASN A 112 -33.62 -62.92 23.19
CA ASN A 112 -34.24 -61.73 23.83
C ASN A 112 -34.67 -61.92 25.29
N THR A 113 -34.02 -61.18 26.21
CA THR A 113 -34.51 -60.88 27.55
C THR A 113 -34.05 -59.48 27.98
N GLU A 114 -34.95 -58.51 27.98
CA GLU A 114 -34.87 -57.36 28.89
C GLU A 114 -35.63 -57.71 30.18
N LEU A 115 -35.24 -57.16 31.33
CA LEU A 115 -35.85 -57.52 32.62
C LEU A 115 -35.95 -56.34 33.60
N GLN A 116 -37.15 -55.79 33.69
CA GLN A 116 -37.81 -55.22 34.87
C GLN A 116 -39.31 -55.08 34.50
N ASP A 117 -40.29 -55.41 35.36
CA ASP A 117 -40.26 -55.69 36.80
C ASP A 117 -41.42 -56.66 37.20
N PHE A 118 -41.51 -57.01 38.49
CA PHE A 118 -42.61 -57.64 39.24
C PHE A 118 -42.73 -59.19 39.40
N SER A 119 -42.79 -59.56 40.68
CA SER A 119 -43.63 -60.60 41.34
C SER A 119 -43.31 -62.11 41.24
N ASP A 120 -42.98 -62.64 42.43
CA ASP A 120 -43.59 -63.82 43.10
C ASP A 120 -43.28 -65.29 42.74
N THR A 121 -42.53 -65.89 43.68
CA THR A 121 -42.71 -67.22 44.29
C THR A 121 -42.26 -68.51 43.57
N ASN A 122 -41.65 -69.40 44.39
CA ASN A 122 -41.33 -70.81 44.13
C ASN A 122 -40.32 -71.11 42.99
N GLY A 123 -39.47 -72.14 43.11
CA GLY A 123 -39.20 -72.96 44.30
C GLY A 123 -38.42 -74.25 44.00
N ASN A 124 -37.20 -74.34 44.55
CA ASN A 124 -36.52 -75.58 44.97
C ASN A 124 -36.37 -76.76 43.97
N ARG A 125 -35.12 -77.04 43.53
CA ARG A 125 -34.53 -78.40 43.68
C ARG A 125 -33.03 -78.51 43.40
N ASN A 126 -32.27 -78.83 44.46
CA ASN A 126 -31.40 -80.02 44.58
C ASN A 126 -30.80 -80.00 46.01
N LEU A 127 -31.30 -80.82 46.93
CA LEU A 127 -30.97 -82.23 47.16
C LEU A 127 -29.68 -82.46 47.98
N LYS A 128 -29.85 -82.49 49.32
CA LYS A 128 -29.08 -83.28 50.32
C LYS A 128 -27.60 -82.92 50.54
N GLU A 129 -26.97 -83.20 51.70
CA GLU A 129 -27.37 -83.69 53.03
C GLU A 129 -26.86 -82.66 54.09
N GLU A 130 -27.63 -82.23 55.08
CA GLU A 130 -27.78 -82.80 56.44
C GLU A 130 -26.52 -82.94 57.34
N ASN A 131 -26.33 -81.91 58.17
CA ASN A 131 -26.01 -81.92 59.61
C ASN A 131 -25.31 -83.11 60.32
N ARG A 132 -24.30 -82.70 61.11
CA ARG A 132 -23.87 -83.17 62.46
C ARG A 132 -22.90 -84.36 62.63
N PRO A 133 -22.11 -84.38 63.72
CA PRO A 133 -21.01 -85.34 63.94
C PRO A 133 -21.29 -86.43 65.00
N LEU A 134 -20.46 -87.48 64.94
CA LEU A 134 -20.02 -88.41 66.02
C LEU A 134 -21.07 -89.14 66.90
N SER A 135 -21.02 -90.47 66.87
CA SER A 135 -21.68 -91.39 67.81
C SER A 135 -20.90 -92.73 67.89
N SER A 136 -21.30 -93.63 68.80
CA SER A 136 -20.60 -94.87 69.24
C SER A 136 -19.26 -94.59 69.95
N THR A 137 -19.12 -94.61 71.28
CA THR A 137 -19.97 -95.06 72.41
C THR A 137 -20.33 -96.55 72.48
N GLU A 138 -19.87 -97.38 71.55
CA GLU A 138 -20.10 -98.84 71.59
C GLU A 138 -19.02 -99.59 72.38
N SER A 139 -17.74 -99.23 72.22
CA SER A 139 -16.61 -99.79 72.99
C SER A 139 -16.80 -99.68 74.51
N LEU A 140 -17.28 -98.53 75.00
CA LEU A 140 -17.59 -98.32 76.41
C LEU A 140 -18.70 -99.24 76.94
N ARG A 141 -19.67 -99.62 76.10
CA ARG A 141 -20.75 -100.55 76.49
C ARG A 141 -20.22 -101.97 76.69
N GLN A 142 -19.24 -102.37 75.88
CA GLN A 142 -18.62 -103.70 75.96
C GLN A 142 -17.77 -103.84 77.23
N ILE A 143 -16.99 -102.80 77.59
CA ILE A 143 -16.21 -102.76 78.83
C ILE A 143 -17.14 -102.72 80.07
N SER A 144 -18.23 -101.94 80.00
CA SER A 144 -19.25 -101.90 81.07
C SER A 144 -19.90 -103.26 81.36
N GLN A 145 -20.01 -104.14 80.37
CA GLN A 145 -20.55 -105.50 80.57
C GLN A 145 -19.54 -106.45 81.21
N GLN A 146 -18.23 -106.22 81.07
CA GLN A 146 -17.20 -107.09 81.65
C GLN A 146 -16.89 -106.73 83.11
N LEU A 147 -16.93 -105.45 83.49
CA LEU A 147 -16.65 -105.01 84.86
C LEU A 147 -17.70 -105.42 85.90
N ASN A 148 -18.96 -105.63 85.49
CA ASN A 148 -20.01 -106.16 86.38
C ASN A 148 -19.80 -107.65 86.77
N GLY A 149 -18.84 -108.34 86.16
CA GLY A 149 -18.50 -109.74 86.49
C GLY A 149 -17.53 -109.92 87.67
N LEU A 150 -17.04 -108.84 88.28
CA LEU A 150 -15.94 -108.87 89.27
C LEU A 150 -16.34 -108.52 90.71
N VAL A 151 -17.64 -108.50 91.03
CA VAL A 151 -18.16 -108.11 92.37
C VAL A 151 -19.07 -109.20 92.96
N SER A 152 -18.68 -110.46 92.83
CA SER A 152 -19.32 -111.60 93.52
C SER A 152 -18.33 -112.74 93.75
N GLU A 153 -18.50 -113.39 94.90
CA GLU A 153 -17.66 -114.45 95.49
C GLU A 153 -16.29 -113.99 96.00
N SER A 154 -15.95 -114.44 97.21
CA SER A 154 -14.86 -113.87 98.03
C SER A 154 -14.14 -114.96 98.84
N THR A 155 -12.87 -114.69 99.15
CA THR A 155 -12.16 -115.10 100.38
C THR A 155 -12.10 -116.59 100.75
N SER A 156 -10.86 -117.12 100.83
CA SER A 156 -10.57 -118.44 101.39
C SER A 156 -10.23 -118.42 102.89
N ALA A 157 -11.08 -119.09 103.69
CA ALA A 157 -10.79 -119.81 104.95
C ALA A 157 -10.23 -119.07 106.22
N PRO A 158 -10.39 -119.65 107.44
CA PRO A 158 -9.99 -119.05 108.73
C PRO A 158 -9.02 -119.96 109.56
N TYR A 159 -8.89 -119.68 110.87
CA TYR A 159 -8.22 -120.44 111.96
C TYR A 159 -6.69 -120.27 112.14
N ILE A 160 -6.11 -120.38 113.36
CA ILE A 160 -6.51 -119.95 114.73
C ILE A 160 -5.27 -119.97 115.68
N ASN A 161 -5.43 -119.58 116.95
CA ASN A 161 -4.47 -119.76 118.06
C ASN A 161 -3.91 -121.21 118.19
N GLY A 162 -2.77 -121.49 118.84
CA GLY A 162 -1.83 -120.63 119.59
C GLY A 162 -0.98 -121.44 120.59
N GLU A 163 -0.27 -120.74 121.49
CA GLU A 163 0.48 -121.23 122.67
C GLU A 163 1.72 -122.16 122.51
N THR A 164 2.88 -121.49 122.62
CA THR A 164 4.14 -121.92 123.30
C THR A 164 5.22 -122.72 122.56
N VAL A 165 6.47 -122.21 122.70
CA VAL A 165 7.80 -122.82 122.40
C VAL A 165 8.15 -123.01 120.90
N PRO A 166 9.32 -122.53 120.38
CA PRO A 166 10.19 -121.45 120.83
C PRO A 166 10.63 -120.47 119.68
N SER A 167 10.08 -119.25 119.68
CA SER A 167 10.70 -117.97 119.25
C SER A 167 11.53 -117.78 117.95
N VAL A 168 11.73 -118.76 117.04
CA VAL A 168 12.68 -118.60 115.89
C VAL A 168 12.07 -118.76 114.50
N GLU A 169 11.11 -119.66 114.27
CA GLU A 169 10.62 -119.94 112.89
C GLU A 169 9.57 -118.96 112.36
N LEU A 170 8.80 -118.31 113.24
CA LEU A 170 7.61 -117.52 112.86
C LEU A 170 7.95 -116.21 112.11
N GLU A 171 9.17 -115.71 112.26
CA GLU A 171 9.63 -114.45 111.67
C GLU A 171 9.92 -114.59 110.17
N SER A 172 10.43 -115.75 109.73
CA SER A 172 10.79 -116.03 108.34
C SER A 172 9.57 -116.06 107.40
N ARG A 173 8.50 -116.76 107.76
CA ARG A 173 7.31 -116.94 106.90
C ARG A 173 6.56 -115.63 106.62
N ASN A 174 6.60 -114.67 107.55
CA ASN A 174 5.96 -113.36 107.34
C ASN A 174 6.77 -112.46 106.39
N GLN A 175 8.10 -112.58 106.36
CA GLN A 175 8.92 -111.87 105.37
C GLN A 175 8.64 -112.36 103.94
N GLU A 176 8.47 -113.66 103.76
CA GLU A 176 8.27 -114.28 102.43
C GLU A 176 6.95 -113.88 101.76
N LEU A 177 5.84 -113.85 102.52
CA LEU A 177 4.53 -113.38 102.02
C LEU A 177 4.50 -111.87 101.76
N ALA A 178 5.21 -111.07 102.56
CA ALA A 178 5.35 -109.64 102.32
C ALA A 178 6.08 -109.37 100.99
N ALA A 179 7.21 -110.05 100.75
CA ALA A 179 7.99 -109.92 99.52
C ALA A 179 7.20 -110.31 98.25
N ALA A 180 6.37 -111.36 98.32
CA ALA A 180 5.51 -111.75 97.20
C ALA A 180 4.42 -110.70 96.89
N LEU A 181 3.80 -110.12 97.93
CA LEU A 181 2.82 -109.05 97.77
C LEU A 181 3.44 -107.76 97.23
N GLU A 182 4.64 -107.40 97.68
CA GLU A 182 5.39 -106.26 97.13
C GLU A 182 5.79 -106.50 95.67
N SER A 183 6.23 -107.70 95.31
CA SER A 183 6.53 -108.07 93.92
C SER A 183 5.31 -107.94 92.98
N SER A 184 4.12 -108.39 93.43
CA SER A 184 2.87 -108.25 92.67
C SER A 184 2.40 -106.79 92.53
N LYS A 185 2.56 -105.98 93.59
CA LYS A 185 2.30 -104.54 93.53
C LYS A 185 3.29 -103.80 92.63
N LEU A 186 4.57 -104.16 92.68
CA LEU A 186 5.64 -103.59 91.86
C LEU A 186 5.41 -103.88 90.37
N THR A 187 5.05 -105.12 90.02
CA THR A 187 4.76 -105.52 88.62
C THR A 187 3.49 -104.87 88.07
N ASN A 188 2.41 -104.76 88.84
CA ASN A 188 1.24 -103.98 88.42
C ASN A 188 1.56 -102.49 88.26
N SER A 189 2.35 -101.91 89.16
CA SER A 189 2.85 -100.52 89.04
C SER A 189 3.67 -100.33 87.75
N GLN A 190 4.56 -101.27 87.42
CA GLN A 190 5.35 -101.29 86.19
C GLN A 190 4.52 -101.49 84.91
N LEU A 191 3.36 -102.15 84.98
CA LEU A 191 2.45 -102.29 83.83
C LEU A 191 1.55 -101.07 83.67
N ASN A 192 1.02 -100.52 84.77
CA ASN A 192 0.17 -99.32 84.72
C ASN A 192 0.96 -98.11 84.23
N THR A 193 2.18 -97.89 84.74
CA THR A 193 3.08 -96.83 84.24
C THR A 193 3.44 -96.99 82.77
N LYS A 194 3.60 -98.23 82.26
CA LYS A 194 3.79 -98.48 80.82
C LYS A 194 2.54 -98.21 79.98
N LEU A 195 1.35 -98.51 80.50
CA LEU A 195 0.08 -98.19 79.84
C LEU A 195 -0.13 -96.67 79.76
N GLU A 196 0.12 -95.97 80.87
CA GLU A 196 0.09 -94.50 80.95
C GLU A 196 1.10 -93.88 79.98
N GLN A 197 2.34 -94.40 79.90
CA GLN A 197 3.34 -93.96 78.92
C GLN A 197 2.90 -94.17 77.47
N LEU A 198 2.30 -95.32 77.13
CA LEU A 198 1.81 -95.59 75.77
C LEU A 198 0.59 -94.74 75.39
N VAL A 199 -0.31 -94.49 76.34
CA VAL A 199 -1.45 -93.55 76.14
C VAL A 199 -0.94 -92.13 75.96
N HIS A 200 0.04 -91.69 76.76
CA HIS A 200 0.67 -90.37 76.63
C HIS A 200 1.33 -90.21 75.25
N GLN A 201 2.16 -91.18 74.83
CA GLN A 201 2.79 -91.18 73.50
C GLN A 201 1.76 -91.19 72.36
N THR A 202 0.66 -91.93 72.50
CA THR A 202 -0.41 -91.97 71.48
C THR A 202 -1.15 -90.62 71.39
N GLN A 203 -1.37 -89.97 72.53
CA GLN A 203 -1.97 -88.63 72.59
C GLN A 203 -1.02 -87.58 71.98
N GLU A 204 0.26 -87.57 72.38
CA GLU A 204 1.29 -86.68 71.84
C GLU A 204 1.41 -86.80 70.31
N LEU A 205 1.46 -88.02 69.77
CA LEU A 205 1.51 -88.25 68.32
C LEU A 205 0.22 -87.78 67.62
N THR A 206 -0.94 -87.92 68.27
CA THR A 206 -2.22 -87.47 67.71
C THR A 206 -2.31 -85.94 67.69
N ASP A 207 -1.88 -85.26 68.75
CA ASP A 207 -1.87 -83.80 68.85
C ASP A 207 -0.81 -83.19 67.91
N GLN A 208 0.36 -83.83 67.79
CA GLN A 208 1.40 -83.48 66.80
C GLN A 208 0.84 -83.55 65.37
N LEU A 209 0.15 -84.64 65.00
CA LEU A 209 -0.45 -84.81 63.67
C LEU A 209 -1.59 -83.81 63.42
N GLN A 210 -2.43 -83.52 64.42
CA GLN A 210 -3.44 -82.46 64.31
C GLN A 210 -2.82 -81.06 64.15
N LYS A 211 -1.73 -80.79 64.87
CA LYS A 211 -0.98 -79.53 64.78
C LYS A 211 -0.37 -79.36 63.39
N GLU A 212 0.33 -80.37 62.88
CA GLU A 212 0.93 -80.35 61.54
C GLU A 212 -0.12 -80.18 60.43
N ARG A 213 -1.29 -80.82 60.55
CA ARG A 213 -2.42 -80.58 59.62
C ARG A 213 -2.92 -79.13 59.66
N LYS A 214 -3.14 -78.57 60.85
CA LYS A 214 -3.59 -77.18 61.02
C LYS A 214 -2.53 -76.18 60.51
N GLU A 215 -1.25 -76.47 60.75
CA GLU A 215 -0.16 -75.67 60.20
C GLU A 215 -0.07 -75.74 58.68
N PHE A 216 -0.22 -76.92 58.07
CA PHE A 216 -0.23 -77.09 56.61
C PHE A 216 -1.43 -76.37 55.97
N GLU A 217 -2.64 -76.56 56.51
CA GLU A 217 -3.85 -75.91 56.04
C GLU A 217 -3.77 -74.37 56.18
N GLN A 218 -3.17 -73.87 57.27
CA GLN A 218 -2.90 -72.45 57.44
C GLN A 218 -1.83 -71.93 56.45
N LYS A 219 -0.75 -72.69 56.19
CA LYS A 219 0.28 -72.34 55.20
C LYS A 219 -0.32 -72.27 53.79
N PHE A 220 -1.06 -73.30 53.38
CA PHE A 220 -1.74 -73.35 52.08
C PHE A 220 -2.79 -72.23 51.93
N SER A 221 -3.56 -71.92 52.99
CA SER A 221 -4.53 -70.82 52.96
C SER A 221 -3.86 -69.45 52.79
N LYS A 222 -2.72 -69.23 53.45
CA LYS A 222 -1.91 -68.00 53.31
C LYS A 222 -1.30 -67.88 51.91
N GLU A 223 -0.74 -68.97 51.38
CA GLU A 223 -0.16 -69.02 50.03
C GLU A 223 -1.23 -68.81 48.95
N GLN A 224 -2.39 -69.45 49.08
CA GLN A 224 -3.54 -69.22 48.19
C GLN A 224 -4.09 -67.79 48.29
N GLY A 225 -4.03 -67.16 49.47
CA GLY A 225 -4.32 -65.74 49.66
C GLY A 225 -3.36 -64.85 48.87
N ALA A 226 -2.06 -64.99 49.13
CA ALA A 226 -1.01 -64.23 48.45
C ALA A 226 -1.04 -64.39 46.92
N MET A 227 -1.31 -65.59 46.41
CA MET A 227 -1.45 -65.82 44.96
C MET A 227 -2.71 -65.15 44.36
N ARG A 228 -3.80 -65.00 45.11
CA ARG A 228 -4.98 -64.22 44.67
C ARG A 228 -4.70 -62.73 44.71
N GLU A 229 -4.04 -62.24 45.77
CA GLU A 229 -3.64 -60.84 45.89
C GLU A 229 -2.68 -60.45 44.76
N GLN A 230 -1.67 -61.28 44.47
CA GLN A 230 -0.76 -61.07 43.35
C GLN A 230 -1.49 -61.05 41.99
N LEU A 231 -2.45 -61.97 41.76
CA LEU A 231 -3.24 -61.98 40.53
C LEU A 231 -4.13 -60.73 40.41
N GLN A 232 -4.74 -60.28 41.52
CA GLN A 232 -5.56 -59.07 41.55
C GLN A 232 -4.72 -57.82 41.24
N VAL A 233 -3.52 -57.73 41.80
CA VAL A 233 -2.52 -56.69 41.45
C VAL A 233 -2.23 -56.74 39.95
N HIS A 234 -1.84 -57.90 39.40
CA HIS A 234 -1.52 -58.01 37.96
C HIS A 234 -2.69 -57.66 37.02
N ILE A 235 -3.94 -57.92 37.43
CA ILE A 235 -5.13 -57.49 36.66
C ILE A 235 -5.27 -55.97 36.71
N GLN A 236 -5.08 -55.36 37.88
CA GLN A 236 -5.09 -53.90 38.04
C GLN A 236 -3.95 -53.25 37.23
N THR A 237 -2.72 -53.77 37.32
CA THR A 237 -1.56 -53.40 36.49
C THR A 237 -1.91 -53.29 35.01
N ILE A 238 -2.47 -54.38 34.45
CA ILE A 238 -2.75 -54.49 33.02
C ILE A 238 -3.88 -53.54 32.61
N GLY A 239 -4.90 -53.38 33.46
CA GLY A 239 -5.96 -52.40 33.24
C GLY A 239 -5.40 -50.97 33.11
N ILE A 240 -4.56 -50.57 34.06
CA ILE A 240 -3.97 -49.22 34.11
C ILE A 240 -3.05 -48.97 32.91
N LEU A 241 -2.13 -49.90 32.62
CA LEU A 241 -1.24 -49.83 31.45
C LEU A 241 -2.01 -49.73 30.11
N VAL A 242 -3.20 -50.33 30.02
CA VAL A 242 -4.05 -50.24 28.83
C VAL A 242 -4.75 -48.88 28.72
N SER A 243 -5.21 -48.29 29.83
CA SER A 243 -5.69 -46.89 29.84
C SER A 243 -4.58 -45.91 29.49
N GLU A 244 -3.42 -45.98 30.15
CA GLU A 244 -2.25 -45.14 29.86
C GLU A 244 -1.87 -45.21 28.38
N LYS A 245 -1.77 -46.43 27.82
CA LYS A 245 -1.45 -46.63 26.40
C LYS A 245 -2.50 -45.98 25.48
N SER A 246 -3.79 -46.09 25.80
CA SER A 246 -4.87 -45.50 25.00
C SER A 246 -4.86 -43.98 25.05
N GLU A 247 -4.67 -43.41 26.24
CA GLU A 247 -4.56 -41.96 26.46
C GLU A 247 -3.31 -41.38 25.78
N LEU A 248 -2.14 -41.99 25.99
CA LEU A 248 -0.89 -41.61 25.34
C LEU A 248 -0.98 -41.71 23.81
N GLN A 249 -1.61 -42.76 23.26
CA GLN A 249 -1.82 -42.89 21.82
C GLN A 249 -2.74 -41.80 21.27
N THR A 250 -3.77 -41.42 22.01
CA THR A 250 -4.73 -40.35 21.64
C THR A 250 -4.06 -38.96 21.72
N ALA A 251 -3.34 -38.68 22.81
CA ALA A 251 -2.57 -37.46 23.01
C ALA A 251 -1.45 -37.31 21.96
N LEU A 252 -0.79 -38.41 21.58
CA LEU A 252 0.19 -38.45 20.50
C LEU A 252 -0.44 -38.10 19.15
N GLN A 253 -1.59 -38.70 18.80
CA GLN A 253 -2.28 -38.42 17.54
C GLN A 253 -2.73 -36.94 17.46
N TYR A 254 -3.33 -36.41 18.53
CA TYR A 254 -3.72 -35.00 18.60
C TYR A 254 -2.50 -34.06 18.48
N THR A 255 -1.41 -34.37 19.18
CA THR A 255 -0.15 -33.60 19.12
C THR A 255 0.48 -33.63 17.73
N GLN A 256 0.46 -34.79 17.03
CA GLN A 256 0.93 -34.89 15.65
C GLN A 256 0.07 -34.08 14.67
N GLN A 257 -1.25 -34.08 14.83
CA GLN A 257 -2.15 -33.28 13.98
C GLN A 257 -1.95 -31.78 14.20
N ALA A 258 -1.88 -31.35 15.47
CA ALA A 258 -1.57 -29.96 15.82
C ALA A 258 -0.18 -29.52 15.31
N ALA A 259 0.83 -30.40 15.36
CA ALA A 259 2.15 -30.14 14.79
C ALA A 259 2.09 -29.95 13.27
N ARG A 260 1.42 -30.84 12.53
CA ARG A 260 1.24 -30.71 11.06
C ARG A 260 0.55 -29.40 10.68
N GLN A 261 -0.51 -29.02 11.40
CA GLN A 261 -1.20 -27.75 11.16
C GLN A 261 -0.29 -26.54 11.40
N LYS A 262 0.53 -26.56 12.46
CA LYS A 262 1.51 -25.49 12.74
C LYS A 262 2.69 -25.47 11.77
N THR A 263 3.04 -26.58 11.14
CA THR A 263 3.97 -26.57 9.99
C THR A 263 3.36 -25.86 8.78
N ALA A 264 2.12 -26.19 8.40
CA ALA A 264 1.44 -25.54 7.28
C ALA A 264 1.26 -24.02 7.49
N GLU A 265 0.85 -23.60 8.68
CA GLU A 265 0.78 -22.16 9.06
C GLU A 265 2.15 -21.47 8.95
N ALA A 266 3.23 -22.15 9.33
CA ALA A 266 4.59 -21.60 9.24
C ALA A 266 5.09 -21.50 7.79
N GLU A 267 4.73 -22.45 6.92
CA GLU A 267 5.02 -22.42 5.49
C GLU A 267 4.25 -21.29 4.79
N GLU A 268 2.97 -21.09 5.08
CA GLU A 268 2.16 -19.97 4.59
C GLU A 268 2.76 -18.61 5.00
N LEU A 269 3.08 -18.45 6.30
CA LEU A 269 3.71 -17.24 6.82
C LEU A 269 5.10 -17.00 6.22
N ASN A 270 5.88 -18.05 5.94
CA ASN A 270 7.17 -17.92 5.25
C ASN A 270 7.00 -17.49 3.79
N ASN A 271 6.03 -18.05 3.06
CA ASN A 271 5.73 -17.66 1.69
C ASN A 271 5.26 -16.19 1.61
N ARG A 272 4.37 -15.76 2.53
CA ARG A 272 3.96 -14.36 2.66
C ARG A 272 5.14 -13.45 3.01
N LEU A 273 6.03 -13.87 3.90
CA LEU A 273 7.26 -13.13 4.24
C LEU A 273 8.26 -13.06 3.06
N GLN A 274 8.27 -14.06 2.18
CA GLN A 274 9.10 -14.04 0.98
C GLN A 274 8.54 -13.07 -0.06
N THR A 275 7.22 -13.01 -0.28
CA THR A 275 6.61 -12.03 -1.20
C THR A 275 6.73 -10.61 -0.68
N THR A 276 6.58 -10.35 0.62
CA THR A 276 6.82 -9.00 1.18
C THR A 276 8.29 -8.58 1.13
N ARG A 277 9.25 -9.50 1.22
CA ARG A 277 10.68 -9.22 0.95
C ARG A 277 10.99 -8.95 -0.52
N GLN A 278 10.30 -9.62 -1.45
CA GLN A 278 10.43 -9.32 -2.88
C GLN A 278 9.85 -7.94 -3.21
N ARG A 279 8.68 -7.60 -2.65
CA ARG A 279 8.10 -6.25 -2.71
C ARG A 279 9.01 -5.22 -2.01
N VAL A 280 9.64 -5.63 -0.90
CA VAL A 280 10.86 -5.07 -0.28
C VAL A 280 11.81 -4.45 -1.31
N SER A 281 12.55 -5.33 -1.96
CA SER A 281 13.67 -4.98 -2.85
C SER A 281 13.30 -4.61 -4.29
N GLU A 282 12.02 -4.79 -4.66
CA GLU A 282 11.40 -4.08 -5.77
C GLU A 282 11.19 -2.61 -5.40
N LEU A 283 10.58 -2.32 -4.25
CA LEU A 283 10.41 -0.97 -3.75
C LEU A 283 11.75 -0.29 -3.48
N GLU A 284 12.81 -0.99 -3.06
CA GLU A 284 14.17 -0.41 -2.94
C GLU A 284 14.82 -0.13 -4.31
N ARG A 285 14.35 -0.76 -5.41
CA ARG A 285 14.77 -0.47 -6.80
C ARG A 285 13.94 0.64 -7.44
N THR A 286 12.62 0.63 -7.25
CA THR A 286 11.76 1.79 -7.50
C THR A 286 11.94 2.88 -6.44
N LEU A 287 12.86 2.68 -5.49
CA LEU A 287 13.50 3.66 -4.61
C LEU A 287 15.03 3.61 -4.80
N SER A 288 15.51 3.34 -6.02
CA SER A 288 16.88 3.64 -6.49
C SER A 288 16.95 4.21 -7.90
N SER A 289 15.97 3.97 -8.79
CA SER A 289 15.99 4.48 -10.17
C SER A 289 15.80 6.00 -10.27
N VAL A 290 14.62 6.52 -9.92
CA VAL A 290 14.33 7.98 -9.96
C VAL A 290 15.31 8.82 -9.10
N SER A 291 16.06 8.18 -8.18
CA SER A 291 17.23 8.75 -7.48
C SER A 291 18.18 9.51 -8.39
N THR A 292 18.46 8.91 -9.54
CA THR A 292 19.33 9.47 -10.57
C THR A 292 18.55 10.38 -11.51
N GLN A 293 17.23 10.20 -11.61
CA GLN A 293 16.31 10.94 -12.46
C GLN A 293 16.09 12.38 -11.99
N GLN A 294 15.66 12.69 -10.75
CA GLN A 294 15.68 14.12 -10.37
C GLN A 294 17.12 14.61 -10.15
N LYS A 295 18.10 13.77 -9.80
CA LYS A 295 19.51 14.25 -9.83
C LYS A 295 19.93 14.66 -11.24
N GLN A 296 19.18 14.26 -12.27
CA GLN A 296 19.27 14.73 -13.64
C GLN A 296 18.31 15.90 -13.91
N PHE A 297 17.01 15.86 -13.56
CA PHE A 297 16.07 16.97 -13.75
C PHE A 297 16.40 18.22 -12.91
N GLU A 298 17.02 18.11 -11.73
CA GLU A 298 17.58 19.25 -10.98
C GLU A 298 18.72 19.92 -11.75
N ARG A 299 19.55 19.13 -12.45
CA ARG A 299 20.65 19.67 -13.27
C ARG A 299 20.07 20.34 -14.50
N GLN A 300 19.16 19.67 -15.19
CA GLN A 300 18.45 20.19 -16.36
C GLN A 300 17.63 21.44 -16.00
N ASN A 301 16.95 21.51 -14.86
CA ASN A 301 16.28 22.73 -14.41
C ASN A 301 17.31 23.83 -14.11
N LYS A 302 18.41 23.54 -13.40
CA LYS A 302 19.53 24.48 -13.21
C LYS A 302 20.29 24.83 -14.49
N GLU A 303 19.99 24.20 -15.62
CA GLU A 303 20.49 24.55 -16.95
C GLU A 303 19.45 25.41 -17.68
N LEU A 304 18.18 25.00 -17.70
CA LEU A 304 17.03 25.78 -18.20
C LEU A 304 16.86 27.13 -17.49
N GLU A 305 17.15 27.23 -16.19
CA GLU A 305 17.16 28.52 -15.47
C GLU A 305 18.26 29.45 -15.98
N LYS A 306 19.44 28.93 -16.30
CA LYS A 306 20.53 29.71 -16.91
C LYS A 306 20.18 30.11 -18.34
N GLU A 307 19.59 29.21 -19.12
CA GLU A 307 19.15 29.50 -20.49
C GLU A 307 18.05 30.56 -20.49
N ARG A 308 17.04 30.44 -19.62
CA ARG A 308 16.01 31.45 -19.37
C ARG A 308 16.61 32.82 -19.04
N ASP A 309 17.59 32.87 -18.16
CA ASP A 309 18.17 34.14 -17.71
C ASP A 309 19.17 34.72 -18.73
N ASN A 310 19.88 33.88 -19.49
CA ASN A 310 20.64 34.28 -20.68
C ASN A 310 19.70 34.84 -21.77
N LEU A 311 18.56 34.19 -22.04
CA LEU A 311 17.57 34.66 -23.00
C LEU A 311 16.89 35.96 -22.56
N ARG A 312 16.69 36.17 -21.25
CA ARG A 312 16.22 37.47 -20.70
C ARG A 312 17.24 38.59 -20.96
N LEU A 313 18.53 38.32 -20.75
CA LEU A 313 19.60 39.27 -21.08
C LEU A 313 19.67 39.56 -22.58
N GLU A 314 19.48 38.55 -23.42
CA GLU A 314 19.46 38.70 -24.88
C GLU A 314 18.21 39.47 -25.37
N VAL A 315 17.03 39.24 -24.78
CA VAL A 315 15.82 40.03 -25.07
C VAL A 315 16.00 41.49 -24.67
N LEU A 316 16.62 41.78 -23.53
CA LEU A 316 16.96 43.16 -23.14
C LEU A 316 17.95 43.79 -24.13
N ARG A 317 18.97 43.05 -24.58
CA ARG A 317 19.95 43.50 -25.58
C ARG A 317 19.29 43.80 -26.93
N LEU A 318 18.39 42.93 -27.39
CA LEU A 318 17.64 43.10 -28.64
C LEU A 318 16.62 44.24 -28.55
N ASN A 319 15.97 44.44 -27.41
CA ASN A 319 15.06 45.57 -27.21
C ASN A 319 15.80 46.90 -27.29
N ASN A 320 16.97 47.03 -26.64
CA ASN A 320 17.80 48.22 -26.73
C ASN A 320 18.19 48.54 -28.19
N LEU A 321 18.63 47.53 -28.96
CA LEU A 321 18.92 47.70 -30.40
C LEU A 321 17.67 48.04 -31.23
N SER A 322 16.48 47.56 -30.83
CA SER A 322 15.22 47.92 -31.48
C SER A 322 14.87 49.39 -31.23
N GLU A 323 15.02 49.88 -30.00
CA GLU A 323 14.83 51.31 -29.69
C GLU A 323 15.87 52.21 -30.38
N GLU A 324 17.15 51.81 -30.41
CA GLU A 324 18.19 52.51 -31.20
C GLU A 324 17.83 52.56 -32.70
N SER A 325 17.32 51.46 -33.25
CA SER A 325 16.89 51.40 -34.66
C SER A 325 15.63 52.22 -34.94
N LYS A 326 14.64 52.22 -34.03
CA LYS A 326 13.46 53.10 -34.08
C LYS A 326 13.86 54.58 -34.01
N GLN A 327 14.80 54.92 -33.13
CA GLN A 327 15.32 56.28 -33.00
C GLN A 327 15.95 56.74 -34.33
N GLN A 328 16.89 55.96 -34.89
CA GLN A 328 17.50 56.22 -36.20
C GLN A 328 16.46 56.32 -37.33
N SER A 329 15.44 55.45 -37.33
CA SER A 329 14.35 55.49 -38.30
C SER A 329 13.50 56.75 -38.17
N SER A 330 13.26 57.24 -36.95
CA SER A 330 12.53 58.49 -36.71
C SER A 330 13.34 59.72 -37.15
N GLU A 331 14.65 59.76 -36.87
CA GLU A 331 15.58 60.81 -37.31
C GLU A 331 15.67 60.90 -38.84
N LEU A 332 15.85 59.76 -39.52
CA LEU A 332 15.85 59.69 -40.98
C LEU A 332 14.49 60.08 -41.58
N SER A 333 13.38 59.69 -40.95
CA SER A 333 12.03 60.08 -41.38
C SER A 333 11.78 61.58 -41.21
N GLU A 334 12.32 62.20 -40.17
CA GLU A 334 12.26 63.65 -40.01
C GLU A 334 13.17 64.37 -41.03
N GLN A 335 14.36 63.84 -41.30
CA GLN A 335 15.28 64.39 -42.30
C GLN A 335 14.67 64.34 -43.71
N ILE A 336 14.02 63.23 -44.10
CA ILE A 336 13.26 63.12 -45.35
C ILE A 336 12.09 64.12 -45.37
N ARG A 337 11.38 64.30 -44.25
CA ARG A 337 10.28 65.28 -44.16
C ARG A 337 10.76 66.71 -44.36
N ARG A 338 11.89 67.09 -43.74
CA ARG A 338 12.56 68.39 -43.92
C ARG A 338 12.94 68.58 -45.39
N ILE A 339 13.70 67.65 -45.97
CA ILE A 339 14.11 67.70 -47.39
C ILE A 339 12.90 67.77 -48.35
N THR A 340 11.79 67.10 -48.02
CA THR A 340 10.55 67.15 -48.83
C THR A 340 9.87 68.51 -48.74
N HIS A 341 9.85 69.12 -47.55
CA HIS A 341 9.34 70.48 -47.35
C HIS A 341 10.22 71.52 -48.07
N ASP A 342 11.53 71.40 -47.95
CA ASP A 342 12.50 72.25 -48.64
C ASP A 342 12.35 72.13 -50.16
N ASN A 343 12.19 70.91 -50.70
CA ASN A 343 11.91 70.70 -52.12
C ASN A 343 10.57 71.31 -52.56
N ALA A 344 9.54 71.30 -51.70
CA ALA A 344 8.26 71.94 -52.02
C ALA A 344 8.38 73.47 -52.03
N ALA A 345 9.14 74.06 -51.09
CA ALA A 345 9.44 75.49 -51.06
C ALA A 345 10.26 75.91 -52.28
N MET A 346 11.34 75.18 -52.60
CA MET A 346 12.17 75.41 -53.79
C MET A 346 11.36 75.29 -55.10
N ARG A 347 10.36 74.39 -55.17
CA ARG A 347 9.45 74.31 -56.34
C ARG A 347 8.56 75.54 -56.45
N LEU A 348 7.99 76.03 -55.35
CA LEU A 348 7.19 77.25 -55.36
C LEU A 348 8.02 78.49 -55.74
N GLU A 349 9.28 78.55 -55.29
CA GLU A 349 10.23 79.58 -55.72
C GLU A 349 10.58 79.45 -57.21
N VAL A 350 10.84 78.23 -57.71
CA VAL A 350 11.07 77.97 -59.13
C VAL A 350 9.84 78.32 -59.99
N ASP A 351 8.62 78.06 -59.53
CA ASP A 351 7.38 78.45 -60.22
C ASP A 351 7.19 79.98 -60.25
N ASP A 352 7.59 80.69 -59.20
CA ASP A 352 7.55 82.16 -59.18
C ASP A 352 8.67 82.77 -60.04
N LEU A 353 9.87 82.17 -60.03
CA LEU A 353 10.97 82.52 -60.93
C LEU A 353 10.61 82.25 -62.41
N HIS A 354 9.87 81.17 -62.73
CA HIS A 354 9.35 80.95 -64.07
C HIS A 354 8.33 82.02 -64.48
N LYS A 355 7.38 82.38 -63.63
CA LYS A 355 6.41 83.48 -63.93
C LYS A 355 7.13 84.82 -64.13
N ARG A 356 8.17 85.09 -63.32
CA ARG A 356 9.04 86.27 -63.50
C ARG A 356 9.87 86.19 -64.78
N LEU A 357 10.32 85.00 -65.18
CA LEU A 357 11.06 84.77 -66.42
C LEU A 357 10.15 84.93 -67.64
N GLU A 358 8.96 84.32 -67.67
CA GLU A 358 7.96 84.52 -68.73
C GLU A 358 7.57 86.00 -68.87
N MET A 359 7.40 86.72 -67.76
CA MET A 359 7.16 88.16 -67.76
C MET A 359 8.38 88.95 -68.27
N ALA A 360 9.59 88.55 -67.89
CA ALA A 360 10.84 89.17 -68.35
C ALA A 360 11.14 88.86 -69.82
N ASP A 361 10.73 87.69 -70.33
CA ASP A 361 10.84 87.29 -71.72
C ASP A 361 9.75 87.96 -72.57
N LEU A 362 8.54 88.19 -72.06
CA LEU A 362 7.57 89.09 -72.67
C LEU A 362 8.16 90.51 -72.81
N MET A 363 8.79 91.03 -71.76
CA MET A 363 9.49 92.31 -71.83
C MET A 363 10.68 92.26 -72.79
N LEU A 364 11.50 91.21 -72.80
CA LEU A 364 12.61 91.05 -73.75
C LEU A 364 12.12 90.81 -75.19
N GLN A 365 10.90 90.36 -75.42
CA GLN A 365 10.28 90.29 -76.74
C GLN A 365 9.78 91.67 -77.18
N GLN A 366 9.27 92.49 -76.26
CA GLN A 366 9.00 93.91 -76.51
C GLN A 366 10.30 94.71 -76.74
N TYR A 367 11.38 94.41 -76.01
CA TYR A 367 12.69 95.07 -76.14
C TYR A 367 13.61 94.48 -77.21
N SER A 368 13.40 93.26 -77.72
CA SER A 368 14.15 92.75 -78.89
C SER A 368 13.70 93.41 -80.20
N SER A 369 12.58 94.12 -80.17
CA SER A 369 12.21 95.14 -81.16
C SER A 369 13.04 96.43 -81.05
N GLN A 370 13.96 96.52 -80.09
CA GLN A 370 14.77 97.70 -79.73
C GLN A 370 16.20 97.29 -79.28
N SER A 371 17.00 96.73 -80.18
CA SER A 371 18.39 96.32 -79.89
C SER A 371 19.32 97.51 -79.61
N ASP A 372 19.89 97.57 -78.40
CA ASP A 372 21.34 97.74 -78.12
C ASP A 372 21.60 98.09 -76.64
N SER A 373 22.25 97.21 -75.86
CA SER A 373 22.67 97.54 -74.48
C SER A 373 23.79 96.63 -73.92
N PRO A 374 24.70 97.12 -73.04
CA PRO A 374 25.89 96.34 -72.63
C PRO A 374 25.64 95.23 -71.59
N THR A 375 24.46 95.19 -70.96
CA THR A 375 24.13 94.34 -69.79
C THR A 375 24.15 92.83 -70.08
N PHE A 376 24.25 92.43 -71.34
CA PHE A 376 24.30 91.04 -71.77
C PHE A 376 25.59 90.32 -71.31
N ASN A 377 26.76 90.94 -71.52
CA ASN A 377 28.06 90.31 -71.26
C ASN A 377 28.25 89.94 -69.78
N GLN A 378 27.74 90.76 -68.87
CA GLN A 378 27.92 90.59 -67.43
C GLN A 378 27.19 89.34 -66.87
N LYS A 379 26.16 88.85 -67.56
CA LYS A 379 25.48 87.59 -67.19
C LYS A 379 26.24 86.35 -67.64
N PHE A 380 26.97 86.43 -68.75
CA PHE A 380 27.77 85.32 -69.27
C PHE A 380 28.96 84.99 -68.37
N GLU A 381 29.59 86.03 -67.80
CA GLU A 381 30.74 85.92 -66.90
C GLU A 381 30.39 85.15 -65.61
N SER A 382 29.21 85.42 -65.02
CA SER A 382 28.71 84.74 -63.82
C SER A 382 28.51 83.22 -63.97
N LEU A 383 28.18 82.73 -65.18
CA LEU A 383 27.99 81.31 -65.45
C LEU A 383 29.32 80.54 -65.53
N LEU A 384 30.42 81.24 -65.82
CA LEU A 384 31.74 80.63 -65.90
C LEU A 384 32.32 80.34 -64.49
N GLU A 385 32.03 81.22 -63.52
CA GLU A 385 32.41 81.01 -62.11
C GLU A 385 31.68 79.80 -61.49
N GLU A 386 30.37 79.65 -61.77
CA GLU A 386 29.57 78.52 -61.27
C GLU A 386 30.15 77.16 -61.75
N LYS A 387 30.51 77.06 -63.03
CA LYS A 387 31.18 75.89 -63.60
C LYS A 387 32.45 75.53 -62.82
N GLN A 388 33.28 76.52 -62.48
CA GLN A 388 34.54 76.30 -61.76
C GLN A 388 34.31 75.81 -60.31
N GLN A 389 33.21 76.24 -59.66
CA GLN A 389 32.82 75.74 -58.34
C GLN A 389 32.29 74.30 -58.37
N LEU A 390 31.73 73.83 -59.48
CA LEU A 390 31.30 72.42 -59.63
C LEU A 390 32.50 71.49 -59.86
N GLU A 391 33.49 71.96 -60.63
CA GLU A 391 34.75 71.21 -60.85
C GLU A 391 35.56 71.02 -59.56
N SER A 392 35.62 72.03 -58.68
CA SER A 392 36.32 71.91 -57.40
C SER A 392 35.65 70.94 -56.42
N ARG A 393 34.30 70.93 -56.35
CA ARG A 393 33.54 69.95 -55.56
C ARG A 393 33.73 68.51 -56.05
N ASN A 394 33.84 68.31 -57.37
CA ASN A 394 34.07 66.98 -57.95
C ASN A 394 35.42 66.39 -57.50
N HIS A 395 36.47 67.22 -57.47
CA HIS A 395 37.80 66.83 -57.02
C HIS A 395 37.81 66.37 -55.55
N GLN A 396 37.16 67.12 -54.65
CA GLN A 396 37.06 66.78 -53.22
C GLN A 396 36.39 65.42 -52.96
N LEU A 397 35.34 65.09 -53.73
CA LEU A 397 34.70 63.77 -53.66
C LEU A 397 35.65 62.65 -54.13
N GLN A 398 36.46 62.93 -55.14
CA GLN A 398 37.44 61.97 -55.66
C GLN A 398 38.59 61.70 -54.67
N GLU A 399 39.03 62.70 -53.91
CA GLU A 399 39.99 62.55 -52.80
C GLU A 399 39.41 61.70 -51.66
N SER A 400 38.16 61.95 -51.25
CA SER A 400 37.47 61.17 -50.21
C SER A 400 37.32 59.68 -50.59
N ILE A 401 36.99 59.40 -51.86
CA ILE A 401 36.96 58.03 -52.41
C ILE A 401 38.36 57.39 -52.43
N GLY A 402 39.42 58.18 -52.49
CA GLY A 402 40.81 57.73 -52.32
C GLY A 402 41.11 57.29 -50.88
N GLN A 403 40.74 58.13 -49.91
CA GLN A 403 40.97 57.87 -48.47
C GLN A 403 40.29 56.58 -48.01
N LEU A 404 39.00 56.40 -48.33
CA LEU A 404 38.23 55.20 -47.96
C LEU A 404 38.82 53.89 -48.54
N LYS A 405 39.49 53.95 -49.70
CA LYS A 405 40.22 52.79 -50.25
C LYS A 405 41.46 52.47 -49.43
N THR A 406 42.25 53.48 -49.06
CA THR A 406 43.44 53.28 -48.22
C THR A 406 43.11 52.73 -46.84
N GLU A 407 42.02 53.19 -46.20
CA GLU A 407 41.57 52.66 -44.92
C GLU A 407 41.20 51.17 -45.01
N ARG A 408 40.38 50.79 -46.01
CA ARG A 408 40.03 49.39 -46.31
C ARG A 408 41.29 48.53 -46.47
N ASP A 409 42.27 49.01 -47.22
CA ASP A 409 43.48 48.23 -47.52
C ASP A 409 44.33 48.02 -46.25
N CYS A 410 44.46 49.03 -45.39
CA CYS A 410 45.09 48.89 -44.07
C CYS A 410 44.34 47.95 -43.11
N TYR A 411 43.01 47.79 -43.24
CA TYR A 411 42.26 46.76 -42.49
C TYR A 411 42.56 45.35 -43.00
N VAL A 412 42.70 45.16 -44.32
CA VAL A 412 43.06 43.86 -44.92
C VAL A 412 44.45 43.42 -44.48
N GLU A 413 45.44 44.32 -44.46
CA GLU A 413 46.79 44.02 -43.96
C GLU A 413 46.79 43.59 -42.49
N ARG A 414 45.99 44.26 -41.64
CA ARG A 414 45.88 43.93 -40.21
C ARG A 414 45.36 42.52 -39.96
N ILE A 415 44.31 42.11 -40.67
CA ILE A 415 43.74 40.76 -40.56
C ILE A 415 44.74 39.69 -41.03
N GLN A 416 45.56 39.99 -42.04
CA GLN A 416 46.63 39.08 -42.48
C GLN A 416 47.76 38.95 -41.44
N GLU A 417 48.12 40.03 -40.75
CA GLU A 417 49.14 40.01 -39.70
C GLU A 417 48.66 39.27 -38.44
N GLU A 418 47.42 39.49 -38.01
CA GLU A 418 46.79 38.70 -36.95
C GLU A 418 46.76 37.22 -37.31
N GLY A 419 46.44 36.88 -38.57
CA GLY A 419 46.50 35.52 -39.10
C GLY A 419 47.91 34.89 -39.04
N ARG A 420 48.98 35.66 -39.30
CA ARG A 420 50.37 35.21 -39.13
C ARG A 420 50.68 34.91 -37.66
N VAL A 421 50.35 35.83 -36.74
CA VAL A 421 50.60 35.65 -35.30
C VAL A 421 49.90 34.40 -34.74
N TRP A 422 48.68 34.11 -35.17
CA TRP A 422 47.98 32.88 -34.78
C TRP A 422 48.64 31.61 -35.33
N LYS A 423 49.11 31.63 -36.59
CA LYS A 423 49.83 30.52 -37.20
C LYS A 423 51.13 30.20 -36.46
N ASP A 424 51.96 31.20 -36.21
CA ASP A 424 53.26 31.04 -35.56
C ASP A 424 53.11 30.49 -34.12
N LYS A 425 52.08 30.96 -33.40
CA LYS A 425 51.72 30.46 -32.06
C LYS A 425 51.26 29.00 -32.08
N THR A 426 50.55 28.56 -33.12
CA THR A 426 50.17 27.16 -33.30
C THR A 426 51.39 26.28 -33.59
N GLU A 427 52.32 26.74 -34.43
CA GLU A 427 53.57 26.02 -34.74
C GLU A 427 54.50 25.93 -33.52
N GLN A 428 54.57 26.98 -32.69
CA GLN A 428 55.32 26.96 -31.43
C GLN A 428 54.77 25.92 -30.43
N LEU A 429 53.44 25.81 -30.29
CA LEU A 429 52.82 24.79 -29.44
C LEU A 429 53.07 23.37 -29.96
N LEU A 430 53.03 23.18 -31.29
CA LEU A 430 53.34 21.89 -31.91
C LEU A 430 54.79 21.47 -31.64
N ALA A 431 55.75 22.39 -31.75
CA ALA A 431 57.15 22.14 -31.44
C ALA A 431 57.37 21.78 -29.95
N GLN A 432 56.67 22.46 -29.03
CA GLN A 432 56.73 22.14 -27.60
C GLN A 432 56.22 20.71 -27.30
N VAL A 433 55.12 20.29 -27.93
CA VAL A 433 54.60 18.92 -27.79
C VAL A 433 55.59 17.88 -28.34
N SER A 434 56.26 18.18 -29.46
CA SER A 434 57.30 17.29 -30.03
C SER A 434 58.47 17.08 -29.05
N LEU A 435 58.99 18.16 -28.45
CA LEU A 435 60.11 18.07 -27.50
C LEU A 435 59.75 17.22 -26.27
N VAL A 436 58.54 17.40 -25.71
CA VAL A 436 58.07 16.59 -24.57
C VAL A 436 57.89 15.12 -24.94
N ALA A 437 57.47 14.81 -26.17
CA ALA A 437 57.38 13.43 -26.66
C ALA A 437 58.78 12.79 -26.76
N GLU A 438 59.77 13.50 -27.30
CA GLU A 438 61.15 12.99 -27.36
C GLU A 438 61.78 12.82 -25.96
N GLU A 439 61.51 13.73 -25.01
CA GLU A 439 61.97 13.58 -23.62
C GLU A 439 61.34 12.36 -22.93
N ARG A 440 60.05 12.09 -23.16
CA ARG A 440 59.40 10.86 -22.68
C ARG A 440 60.11 9.62 -23.21
N ASP A 441 60.44 9.59 -24.50
CA ASP A 441 61.02 8.42 -25.16
C ASP A 441 62.48 8.18 -24.72
N ARG A 442 63.26 9.25 -24.50
CA ARG A 442 64.58 9.18 -23.85
C ARG A 442 64.50 8.59 -22.45
N ASN A 443 63.50 8.98 -21.65
CA ASN A 443 63.31 8.44 -20.30
C ASN A 443 62.91 6.95 -20.31
N ILE A 444 62.06 6.53 -21.24
CA ILE A 444 61.67 5.11 -21.41
C ILE A 444 62.92 4.25 -21.70
N ASN A 445 63.75 4.65 -22.65
CA ASN A 445 64.98 3.93 -22.98
C ASN A 445 65.92 3.84 -21.77
N ARG A 446 66.06 4.91 -20.99
CA ARG A 446 66.95 4.94 -19.82
C ARG A 446 66.49 4.02 -18.67
N VAL A 447 65.19 3.77 -18.54
CA VAL A 447 64.67 2.77 -17.57
C VAL A 447 65.08 1.37 -17.99
N GLN A 448 64.92 1.01 -19.27
CA GLN A 448 65.25 -0.32 -19.81
C GLN A 448 66.74 -0.66 -19.66
N GLU A 449 67.64 0.30 -19.85
CA GLU A 449 69.08 0.13 -19.60
C GLU A 449 69.39 -0.23 -18.13
N LEU A 450 68.69 0.41 -17.18
CA LEU A 450 68.90 0.18 -15.75
C LEU A 450 68.37 -1.19 -15.31
N GLU A 451 67.22 -1.61 -15.82
CA GLU A 451 66.63 -2.93 -15.54
C GLU A 451 67.57 -4.06 -15.94
N ALA A 452 68.15 -4.01 -17.15
CA ALA A 452 69.12 -4.99 -17.62
C ALA A 452 70.37 -5.09 -16.72
N SER A 453 70.90 -3.94 -16.25
CA SER A 453 72.10 -3.91 -15.41
C SER A 453 71.92 -4.57 -14.04
N ILE A 454 70.68 -4.65 -13.53
CA ILE A 454 70.35 -5.26 -12.23
C ILE A 454 70.30 -6.79 -12.34
N GLU A 455 70.03 -7.34 -13.52
CA GLU A 455 69.94 -8.78 -13.75
C GLU A 455 71.33 -9.44 -13.84
N GLU A 456 72.28 -8.79 -14.52
CA GLU A 456 73.66 -9.28 -14.67
C GLU A 456 74.37 -9.44 -13.31
N LEU A 457 74.27 -8.43 -12.43
CA LEU A 457 74.90 -8.44 -11.11
C LEU A 457 74.48 -9.64 -10.24
N LYS A 458 73.20 -10.04 -10.28
CA LYS A 458 72.67 -11.14 -9.46
C LYS A 458 73.33 -12.48 -9.77
N ASN A 459 73.65 -12.74 -11.04
CA ASN A 459 74.21 -14.02 -11.48
C ASN A 459 75.65 -14.24 -10.98
N THR A 460 76.42 -13.17 -10.79
CA THR A 460 77.84 -13.26 -10.38
C THR A 460 78.05 -13.74 -8.94
N ALA A 461 77.10 -13.46 -8.03
CA ALA A 461 77.26 -13.72 -6.60
C ALA A 461 77.18 -15.22 -6.24
N ALA A 462 76.57 -16.06 -7.08
CA ALA A 462 76.26 -17.45 -6.74
C ALA A 462 77.47 -18.40 -6.79
N LEU A 463 78.56 -18.03 -7.47
CA LEU A 463 79.68 -18.94 -7.77
C LEU A 463 80.72 -19.08 -6.65
N LEU A 464 80.78 -18.15 -5.69
CA LEU A 464 81.88 -18.03 -4.72
C LEU A 464 81.76 -18.90 -3.46
N SER A 465 80.70 -19.71 -3.33
CA SER A 465 80.39 -20.41 -2.07
C SER A 465 80.83 -21.89 -1.98
N VAL A 466 81.43 -22.47 -3.02
CA VAL A 466 81.59 -23.94 -3.14
C VAL A 466 82.97 -24.46 -2.67
N GLU A 467 83.99 -23.61 -2.56
CA GLU A 467 85.40 -24.03 -2.65
C GLU A 467 86.15 -24.18 -1.29
N LYS A 468 85.59 -24.86 -0.25
CA LYS A 468 86.08 -24.64 1.13
C LYS A 468 86.26 -25.75 2.20
N GLU A 469 86.13 -27.07 1.98
CA GLU A 469 86.13 -28.08 3.09
C GLU A 469 86.83 -29.47 2.82
N ALA A 470 87.82 -29.94 3.64
CA ALA A 470 88.29 -31.37 3.86
C ALA A 470 89.59 -31.60 4.75
N GLN A 471 89.71 -32.71 5.58
CA GLN A 471 90.91 -33.60 5.97
C GLN A 471 91.17 -34.14 7.47
N GLU A 472 91.66 -35.43 7.63
CA GLU A 472 92.60 -36.12 8.65
C GLU A 472 92.26 -37.19 9.84
N ASN A 473 93.22 -38.07 10.36
CA ASN A 473 93.07 -39.47 11.03
C ASN A 473 94.13 -40.04 12.13
N THR A 474 93.99 -41.27 12.79
CA THR A 474 94.82 -41.84 13.99
C THR A 474 94.90 -43.42 14.34
N GLU A 475 95.85 -43.94 15.23
CA GLU A 475 95.80 -45.05 16.33
C GLU A 475 96.87 -46.24 16.71
N PRO A 476 96.62 -47.53 17.19
CA PRO A 476 97.27 -48.25 18.42
C PRO A 476 97.73 -49.82 18.46
N GLN A 477 98.21 -50.43 19.62
CA GLN A 477 98.12 -51.89 20.21
C GLN A 477 99.36 -52.66 20.95
N PRO A 478 99.22 -53.71 21.87
CA PRO A 478 100.28 -54.44 22.72
C PRO A 478 100.30 -56.05 22.97
N SER A 479 101.07 -56.66 23.95
CA SER A 479 101.22 -58.15 24.40
C SER A 479 101.82 -58.38 25.87
N GLY A 480 102.13 -59.51 26.63
CA GLY A 480 102.29 -61.04 26.71
C GLY A 480 102.57 -61.53 28.23
N PRO A 481 103.13 -62.70 28.79
CA PRO A 481 103.64 -64.08 28.40
C PRO A 481 103.25 -65.40 29.28
N SER A 482 104.14 -66.12 30.07
CA SER A 482 104.05 -67.56 30.68
C SER A 482 104.68 -67.77 32.14
N GLU A 483 104.93 -68.88 32.94
CA GLU A 483 105.06 -70.42 32.89
C GLU A 483 105.09 -71.18 34.33
N GLY A 484 105.34 -72.54 34.53
CA GLY A 484 105.37 -73.25 35.90
C GLY A 484 105.79 -74.80 36.14
N GLU A 485 105.73 -75.37 37.40
CA GLU A 485 106.07 -76.78 37.92
C GLU A 485 104.86 -77.76 38.02
N VAL A 486 104.72 -78.72 37.10
CA VAL A 486 103.38 -78.83 36.49
C VAL A 486 102.79 -80.23 36.20
N ALA A 487 103.43 -81.40 36.41
CA ALA A 487 102.93 -82.70 35.86
C ALA A 487 102.01 -83.63 36.73
N LEU A 488 102.08 -83.57 38.07
CA LEU A 488 101.10 -84.26 38.96
C LEU A 488 100.34 -83.25 39.82
N GLN A 489 100.94 -82.06 39.95
CA GLN A 489 100.21 -80.82 39.74
C GLN A 489 99.23 -80.97 38.55
N GLU A 490 99.63 -81.29 37.30
CA GLU A 490 98.71 -81.43 36.14
C GLU A 490 97.57 -82.41 36.40
N ALA A 491 97.76 -83.50 37.17
CA ALA A 491 96.67 -84.44 37.41
C ALA A 491 95.65 -83.88 38.43
N LEU A 492 96.12 -83.41 39.59
CA LEU A 492 95.24 -82.82 40.61
C LEU A 492 94.76 -81.42 40.23
N SER A 493 95.58 -80.66 39.53
CA SER A 493 95.27 -79.42 38.82
C SER A 493 94.58 -79.65 37.48
N SER A 494 94.40 -80.86 36.95
CA SER A 494 93.45 -81.10 35.86
C SER A 494 92.09 -81.45 36.43
N LEU A 495 91.99 -82.17 37.56
CA LEU A 495 90.70 -82.26 38.27
C LEU A 495 90.31 -80.92 38.91
N GLN A 496 91.28 -80.16 39.44
CA GLN A 496 91.06 -78.82 39.98
C GLN A 496 90.96 -77.78 38.86
N GLN A 497 91.62 -77.88 37.70
CA GLN A 497 91.26 -77.07 36.51
C GLN A 497 89.93 -77.51 35.90
N GLN A 498 89.52 -78.78 35.94
CA GLN A 498 88.18 -79.16 35.45
C GLN A 498 87.11 -78.61 36.37
N LYS A 499 87.29 -78.74 37.69
CA LYS A 499 86.43 -78.10 38.69
C LYS A 499 86.44 -76.58 38.55
N ASP A 500 87.61 -75.96 38.49
CA ASP A 500 87.75 -74.50 38.47
C ASP A 500 87.40 -73.92 37.10
N ALA A 501 87.58 -74.65 35.99
CA ALA A 501 87.06 -74.27 34.67
C ALA A 501 85.55 -74.52 34.54
N ILE A 502 84.98 -75.49 35.27
CA ILE A 502 83.51 -75.61 35.41
C ILE A 502 82.98 -74.46 36.27
N ILE A 503 83.71 -74.04 37.32
CA ILE A 503 83.38 -72.85 38.12
C ILE A 503 83.58 -71.56 37.30
N GLU A 504 84.61 -71.45 36.46
CA GLU A 504 84.83 -70.31 35.57
C GLU A 504 83.84 -70.31 34.40
N GLN A 505 83.43 -71.47 33.86
CA GLN A 505 82.33 -71.58 32.91
C GLN A 505 81.00 -71.22 33.55
N TYR A 506 80.74 -71.63 34.79
CA TYR A 506 79.55 -71.25 35.53
C TYR A 506 79.55 -69.76 35.89
N GLN A 507 80.70 -69.20 36.31
CA GLN A 507 80.86 -67.76 36.53
C GLN A 507 80.85 -66.96 35.23
N ALA A 508 81.30 -67.52 34.10
CA ALA A 508 81.15 -66.94 32.78
C ALA A 508 79.68 -66.94 32.40
N GLN A 509 78.98 -68.06 32.47
CA GLN A 509 77.54 -68.14 32.25
C GLN A 509 76.74 -67.20 33.17
N LEU A 510 77.14 -67.02 34.43
CA LEU A 510 76.54 -66.01 35.32
C LEU A 510 76.85 -64.58 34.86
N ARG A 511 78.09 -64.27 34.45
CA ARG A 511 78.47 -62.97 33.89
C ARG A 511 77.76 -62.68 32.56
N ASP A 512 77.60 -63.68 31.71
CA ASP A 512 76.93 -63.62 30.41
C ASP A 512 75.41 -63.46 30.63
N ASN A 513 74.83 -64.14 31.61
CA ASN A 513 73.41 -64.02 31.97
C ASN A 513 73.11 -62.69 32.70
N GLU A 514 74.04 -62.18 33.51
CA GLU A 514 74.00 -60.80 34.00
C GLU A 514 74.09 -59.78 32.85
N GLN A 515 75.00 -59.98 31.89
CA GLN A 515 75.12 -59.11 30.72
C GLN A 515 73.85 -59.14 29.85
N LEU A 516 73.29 -60.32 29.60
CA LEU A 516 72.00 -60.49 28.91
C LEU A 516 70.87 -59.82 29.69
N SER A 517 70.81 -59.98 31.01
CA SER A 517 69.80 -59.33 31.87
C SER A 517 69.90 -57.80 31.83
N ARG A 518 71.12 -57.25 31.87
CA ARG A 518 71.36 -55.81 31.69
C ARG A 518 70.94 -55.34 30.29
N LEU A 519 71.30 -56.09 29.25
CA LEU A 519 70.99 -55.76 27.86
C LEU A 519 69.47 -55.87 27.57
N CYS A 520 68.77 -56.80 28.20
CA CYS A 520 67.30 -56.85 28.24
C CYS A 520 66.72 -55.62 28.94
N SER A 521 67.24 -55.23 30.11
CA SER A 521 66.77 -54.02 30.81
C SER A 521 67.03 -52.74 30.01
N GLU A 522 68.15 -52.65 29.29
CA GLU A 522 68.44 -51.54 28.36
C GLU A 522 67.49 -51.53 27.15
N GLN A 523 67.13 -52.70 26.61
CA GLN A 523 66.11 -52.84 25.55
C GLN A 523 64.72 -52.42 26.05
N GLU A 524 64.31 -52.87 27.24
CA GLU A 524 63.04 -52.50 27.88
C GLU A 524 62.98 -50.99 28.17
N ALA A 525 64.04 -50.40 28.73
CA ALA A 525 64.13 -48.96 28.95
C ALA A 525 64.05 -48.18 27.63
N ARG A 526 64.71 -48.67 26.57
CA ARG A 526 64.69 -48.06 25.23
C ARG A 526 63.34 -48.20 24.52
N LEU A 527 62.62 -49.29 24.75
CA LEU A 527 61.23 -49.47 24.29
C LEU A 527 60.31 -48.51 25.03
N GLY A 528 60.38 -48.42 26.36
CA GLY A 528 59.61 -47.46 27.15
C GLY A 528 59.95 -45.99 26.87
N GLU A 529 61.14 -45.71 26.32
CA GLU A 529 61.50 -44.38 25.79
C GLU A 529 60.81 -44.12 24.44
N LEU A 530 60.83 -45.08 23.53
CA LEU A 530 60.18 -45.00 22.21
C LEU A 530 58.64 -44.94 22.32
N GLU A 531 58.03 -45.70 23.24
CA GLU A 531 56.60 -45.64 23.52
C GLU A 531 56.17 -44.26 24.02
N ARG A 532 56.97 -43.65 24.91
CA ARG A 532 56.71 -42.29 25.42
C ARG A 532 56.89 -41.23 24.33
N GLN A 533 57.85 -41.41 23.43
CA GLN A 533 58.03 -40.54 22.26
C GLN A 533 56.86 -40.68 21.28
N MET A 534 56.36 -41.89 21.01
CA MET A 534 55.13 -42.07 20.23
C MET A 534 53.91 -41.44 20.90
N GLN A 535 53.72 -41.62 22.20
CA GLN A 535 52.61 -40.99 22.94
C GLN A 535 52.68 -39.46 22.85
N SER A 536 53.88 -38.88 22.98
CA SER A 536 54.09 -37.43 22.79
C SER A 536 53.74 -36.98 21.36
N GLN A 537 54.16 -37.71 20.33
CA GLN A 537 53.88 -37.38 18.93
C GLN A 537 52.39 -37.54 18.58
N VAL A 538 51.71 -38.54 19.14
CA VAL A 538 50.25 -38.71 18.99
C VAL A 538 49.50 -37.55 19.65
N GLN A 539 49.94 -37.11 20.84
CA GLN A 539 49.37 -35.95 21.52
C GLN A 539 49.60 -34.65 20.72
N GLU A 540 50.82 -34.42 20.21
CA GLU A 540 51.13 -33.26 19.37
C GLU A 540 50.30 -33.24 18.06
N GLU A 541 50.08 -34.39 17.41
CA GLU A 541 49.22 -34.48 16.22
C GLU A 541 47.72 -34.33 16.54
N GLU A 542 47.24 -34.76 17.71
CA GLU A 542 45.88 -34.43 18.16
C GLU A 542 45.70 -32.94 18.45
N ASP A 543 46.63 -32.32 19.19
CA ASP A 543 46.57 -30.90 19.54
C ASP A 543 46.72 -30.02 18.29
N ARG A 544 47.57 -30.43 17.35
CA ARG A 544 47.67 -29.84 16.00
C ARG A 544 46.37 -29.98 15.21
N ARG A 545 45.67 -31.12 15.31
CA ARG A 545 44.38 -31.32 14.64
C ARG A 545 43.29 -30.42 15.24
N ARG A 546 43.23 -30.31 16.57
CA ARG A 546 42.31 -29.39 17.27
C ARG A 546 42.53 -27.94 16.85
N MET A 547 43.79 -27.47 16.84
CA MET A 547 44.10 -26.11 16.34
C MET A 547 43.68 -25.88 14.89
N LEU A 548 43.76 -26.90 14.01
CA LEU A 548 43.28 -26.78 12.62
C LEU A 548 41.75 -26.73 12.54
N GLU A 549 41.03 -27.49 13.37
CA GLU A 549 39.58 -27.43 13.49
C GLU A 549 39.09 -26.08 14.04
N ASP A 550 39.75 -25.54 15.07
CA ASP A 550 39.49 -24.20 15.62
C ASP A 550 39.73 -23.10 14.57
N VAL A 551 40.88 -23.10 13.88
CA VAL A 551 41.17 -22.15 12.80
C VAL A 551 40.17 -22.27 11.63
N GLN A 552 39.67 -23.47 11.34
CA GLN A 552 38.63 -23.69 10.33
C GLN A 552 37.26 -23.19 10.79
N SER A 553 36.93 -23.31 12.09
CA SER A 553 35.75 -22.75 12.73
C SER A 553 35.77 -21.21 12.72
N ASP A 554 36.89 -20.61 13.11
CA ASP A 554 37.10 -19.16 13.08
C ASP A 554 37.03 -18.62 11.65
N LYS A 555 37.67 -19.29 10.68
CA LYS A 555 37.56 -18.94 9.26
C LYS A 555 36.11 -18.95 8.78
N ALA A 556 35.29 -19.93 9.20
CA ALA A 556 33.87 -19.98 8.86
C ALA A 556 33.07 -18.84 9.54
N THR A 557 33.39 -18.53 10.80
CA THR A 557 32.75 -17.45 11.58
C THR A 557 33.08 -16.06 11.02
N ILE A 558 34.36 -15.80 10.72
CA ILE A 558 34.83 -14.58 10.06
C ILE A 558 34.21 -14.46 8.66
N SER A 559 34.11 -15.54 7.89
CA SER A 559 33.46 -15.52 6.56
C SER A 559 31.98 -15.14 6.63
N ARG A 560 31.26 -15.61 7.65
CA ARG A 560 29.86 -15.20 7.93
C ARG A 560 29.78 -13.73 8.35
N ALA A 561 30.66 -13.27 9.23
CA ALA A 561 30.71 -11.87 9.65
C ALA A 561 31.05 -10.92 8.49
N LEU A 562 31.95 -11.32 7.59
CA LEU A 562 32.30 -10.54 6.39
C LEU A 562 31.15 -10.50 5.36
N THR A 563 30.41 -11.59 5.18
CA THR A 563 29.21 -11.58 4.31
C THR A 563 28.10 -10.73 4.92
N GLN A 564 27.86 -10.78 6.24
CA GLN A 564 26.91 -9.89 6.91
C GLN A 564 27.30 -8.41 6.80
N ASN A 565 28.58 -8.07 7.02
CA ASN A 565 29.09 -6.70 6.83
C ASN A 565 28.99 -6.22 5.37
N ARG A 566 29.08 -7.14 4.40
CA ARG A 566 28.84 -6.82 2.99
C ARG A 566 27.36 -6.51 2.75
N THR A 567 26.44 -7.40 3.14
CA THR A 567 24.99 -7.15 2.99
C THR A 567 24.52 -5.89 3.71
N LEU A 568 25.10 -5.53 4.86
CA LEU A 568 24.79 -4.29 5.57
C LEU A 568 25.28 -3.04 4.82
N LYS A 569 26.41 -3.11 4.11
CA LYS A 569 26.88 -2.04 3.22
C LYS A 569 26.04 -1.93 1.96
N ASP A 570 25.64 -3.06 1.39
CA ASP A 570 24.77 -3.10 0.21
C ASP A 570 23.38 -2.50 0.55
N GLN A 571 22.79 -2.87 1.68
CA GLN A 571 21.55 -2.27 2.21
C GLN A 571 21.71 -0.77 2.53
N LEU A 572 22.84 -0.34 3.10
CA LEU A 572 23.09 1.08 3.35
C LEU A 572 23.23 1.88 2.04
N ALA A 573 23.75 1.27 0.97
CA ALA A 573 23.83 1.87 -0.36
C ALA A 573 22.45 1.94 -1.04
N GLU A 574 21.62 0.88 -0.94
CA GLU A 574 20.21 0.93 -1.37
C GLU A 574 19.43 2.00 -0.58
N LEU A 575 19.64 2.14 0.73
CA LEU A 575 19.01 3.20 1.54
C LEU A 575 19.52 4.61 1.21
N GLN A 576 20.80 4.78 0.87
CA GLN A 576 21.35 6.07 0.41
C GLN A 576 20.84 6.44 -0.98
N ASN A 577 20.74 5.47 -1.90
CA ASN A 577 20.03 5.66 -3.15
C ASN A 577 18.56 6.01 -2.90
N GLY A 578 17.93 5.40 -1.89
CA GLY A 578 16.57 5.66 -1.39
C GLY A 578 16.35 7.05 -0.79
N PHE A 579 17.35 7.58 -0.08
CA PHE A 579 17.28 8.94 0.45
C PHE A 579 17.49 9.98 -0.62
N VAL A 580 18.50 9.77 -1.47
CA VAL A 580 18.68 10.57 -2.67
C VAL A 580 17.37 10.57 -3.46
N LYS A 581 16.78 9.40 -3.72
CA LYS A 581 15.45 9.17 -4.32
C LYS A 581 14.33 10.06 -3.82
N LEU A 582 14.08 10.12 -2.53
CA LEU A 582 12.95 10.91 -2.04
C LEU A 582 13.30 12.41 -2.03
N THR A 583 14.59 12.71 -1.93
CA THR A 583 15.13 14.03 -2.27
C THR A 583 15.10 14.25 -3.79
N ASN A 584 14.75 13.23 -4.60
CA ASN A 584 14.88 13.14 -6.06
C ASN A 584 13.75 12.40 -6.88
N GLU A 585 12.43 12.48 -6.66
CA GLU A 585 11.67 12.97 -5.51
C GLU A 585 11.18 14.43 -5.60
N ASN A 586 11.40 15.15 -4.51
CA ASN A 586 10.61 16.33 -4.17
C ASN A 586 10.90 17.61 -4.99
N MET A 587 12.12 17.82 -5.51
CA MET A 587 12.41 19.02 -6.33
C MET A 587 11.97 18.87 -7.79
N GLU A 588 11.73 17.66 -8.30
CA GLU A 588 11.09 17.42 -9.60
C GLU A 588 9.66 17.94 -9.53
N LEU A 589 8.92 17.47 -8.52
CA LEU A 589 7.58 17.93 -8.20
C LEU A 589 7.55 19.42 -7.85
N THR A 590 8.50 19.93 -7.06
CA THR A 590 8.59 21.37 -6.74
C THR A 590 8.86 22.21 -7.99
N THR A 591 9.72 21.74 -8.90
CA THR A 591 10.01 22.40 -10.18
C THR A 591 8.75 22.42 -11.05
N ALA A 592 8.07 21.28 -11.22
CA ALA A 592 6.83 21.18 -11.97
C ALA A 592 5.74 22.10 -11.39
N ILE A 593 5.58 22.14 -10.07
CA ILE A 593 4.66 23.06 -9.39
C ILE A 593 5.04 24.53 -9.63
N GLN A 594 6.33 24.88 -9.64
CA GLN A 594 6.79 26.24 -9.93
C GLN A 594 6.60 26.62 -11.41
N SER A 595 6.82 25.70 -12.36
CA SER A 595 6.54 25.95 -13.78
C SER A 595 5.04 26.05 -14.05
N GLU A 596 4.21 25.18 -13.46
CA GLU A 596 2.75 25.29 -13.55
C GLU A 596 2.24 26.59 -12.91
N GLN A 597 2.81 27.04 -11.80
CA GLN A 597 2.52 28.36 -11.24
C GLN A 597 2.96 29.51 -12.16
N HIS A 598 4.05 29.36 -12.92
CA HIS A 598 4.47 30.35 -13.92
C HIS A 598 3.54 30.34 -15.15
N VAL A 599 3.16 29.16 -15.65
CA VAL A 599 2.18 29.00 -16.75
C VAL A 599 0.83 29.57 -16.33
N LYS A 600 0.36 29.30 -15.10
CA LYS A 600 -0.86 29.91 -14.55
C LYS A 600 -0.78 31.44 -14.46
N LYS A 601 0.37 32.01 -14.10
CA LYS A 601 0.58 33.47 -14.11
C LYS A 601 0.60 34.03 -15.53
N GLU A 602 1.23 33.35 -16.47
CA GLU A 602 1.27 33.76 -17.88
C GLU A 602 -0.10 33.63 -18.57
N LEU A 603 -0.87 32.59 -18.26
CA LEU A 603 -2.27 32.45 -18.70
C LEU A 603 -3.15 33.55 -18.07
N ALA A 604 -3.00 33.86 -16.79
CA ALA A 604 -3.70 34.98 -16.16
C ALA A 604 -3.33 36.33 -16.79
N ARG A 605 -2.04 36.53 -17.15
CA ARG A 605 -1.54 37.71 -17.85
C ARG A 605 -2.19 37.83 -19.24
N ARG A 606 -2.18 36.77 -20.04
CA ARG A 606 -2.83 36.71 -21.36
C ARG A 606 -4.35 36.86 -21.31
N MET A 607 -5.00 36.30 -20.29
CA MET A 607 -6.43 36.53 -20.08
C MET A 607 -6.74 37.99 -19.74
N GLY A 608 -5.83 38.68 -19.02
CA GLY A 608 -5.89 40.13 -18.82
C GLY A 608 -5.69 40.91 -20.13
N GLU A 609 -4.65 40.58 -20.90
CA GLU A 609 -4.37 41.18 -22.22
C GLU A 609 -5.58 41.03 -23.16
N LEU A 610 -6.16 39.83 -23.28
CA LEU A 610 -7.34 39.56 -24.10
C LEU A 610 -8.61 40.26 -23.57
N GLN A 611 -8.73 40.48 -22.25
CA GLN A 611 -9.82 41.26 -21.68
C GLN A 611 -9.66 42.76 -21.97
N GLU A 612 -8.43 43.28 -21.94
CA GLU A 612 -8.10 44.67 -22.28
C GLU A 612 -8.25 44.92 -23.80
N GLU A 613 -7.81 44.00 -24.65
CA GLU A 613 -8.08 44.02 -26.10
C GLU A 613 -9.58 43.98 -26.39
N LEU A 614 -10.34 43.09 -25.75
CA LEU A 614 -11.81 43.05 -25.88
C LEU A 614 -12.50 44.31 -25.34
N HIS A 615 -11.91 45.00 -24.35
CA HIS A 615 -12.44 46.27 -23.86
C HIS A 615 -12.16 47.40 -24.85
N ASN A 616 -10.93 47.50 -25.34
CA ASN A 616 -10.51 48.49 -26.35
C ASN A 616 -11.28 48.32 -27.67
N ILE A 617 -11.53 47.09 -28.12
CA ILE A 617 -12.36 46.80 -29.30
C ILE A 617 -13.82 47.21 -29.07
N LYS A 618 -14.36 47.00 -27.87
CA LYS A 618 -15.71 47.47 -27.51
C LYS A 618 -15.80 49.00 -27.45
N GLU A 619 -14.82 49.68 -26.87
CA GLU A 619 -14.78 51.15 -26.82
C GLU A 619 -14.66 51.74 -28.24
N GLN A 620 -13.80 51.16 -29.09
CA GLN A 620 -13.70 51.57 -30.51
C GLN A 620 -15.00 51.30 -31.28
N LEU A 621 -15.68 50.18 -31.02
CA LEU A 621 -16.98 49.88 -31.62
C LEU A 621 -18.06 50.85 -31.14
N GLU A 622 -18.10 51.18 -29.84
CA GLU A 622 -19.03 52.14 -29.27
C GLU A 622 -18.79 53.56 -29.80
N LEU A 623 -17.53 53.99 -29.91
CA LEU A 623 -17.15 55.24 -30.56
C LEU A 623 -17.58 55.27 -32.03
N LYS A 624 -17.42 54.15 -32.76
CA LYS A 624 -17.91 54.03 -34.15
C LYS A 624 -19.43 54.03 -34.26
N CYS A 625 -20.14 53.45 -33.29
CA CYS A 625 -21.59 53.58 -33.20
C CYS A 625 -22.01 55.03 -32.96
N GLN A 626 -21.30 55.78 -32.09
CA GLN A 626 -21.55 57.22 -31.87
C GLN A 626 -21.25 58.07 -33.11
N GLU A 627 -20.14 57.81 -33.83
CA GLU A 627 -19.86 58.45 -35.12
C GLU A 627 -20.97 58.18 -36.16
N THR A 628 -21.41 56.92 -36.25
CA THR A 628 -22.44 56.49 -37.21
C THR A 628 -23.80 57.11 -36.86
N GLN A 629 -24.15 57.17 -35.57
CA GLN A 629 -25.34 57.85 -35.07
C GLN A 629 -25.30 59.35 -35.37
N GLY A 630 -24.16 60.02 -35.16
CA GLY A 630 -23.97 61.42 -35.51
C GLY A 630 -24.09 61.68 -37.03
N ALA A 631 -23.65 60.75 -37.87
CA ALA A 631 -23.85 60.81 -39.32
C ALA A 631 -25.32 60.61 -39.73
N ILE A 632 -26.06 59.74 -39.04
CA ILE A 632 -27.51 59.57 -39.22
C ILE A 632 -28.26 60.84 -38.80
N GLU A 633 -27.90 61.44 -37.67
CA GLU A 633 -28.50 62.71 -37.22
C GLU A 633 -28.23 63.88 -38.18
N GLN A 634 -27.03 63.94 -38.78
CA GLN A 634 -26.72 64.91 -39.84
C GLN A 634 -27.53 64.65 -41.12
N ARG A 635 -27.65 63.38 -41.55
CA ARG A 635 -28.52 62.98 -42.67
C ARG A 635 -29.96 63.43 -42.42
N ASP A 636 -30.48 63.19 -41.22
CA ASP A 636 -31.88 63.45 -40.89
C ASP A 636 -32.18 64.95 -40.76
N GLN A 637 -31.21 65.76 -40.31
CA GLN A 637 -31.27 67.22 -40.41
C GLN A 637 -31.33 67.70 -41.86
N VAL A 638 -30.50 67.13 -42.76
CA VAL A 638 -30.53 67.48 -44.19
C VAL A 638 -31.85 67.03 -44.84
N VAL A 639 -32.37 65.85 -44.51
CA VAL A 639 -33.70 65.38 -44.96
C VAL A 639 -34.81 66.31 -44.47
N ALA A 640 -34.78 66.74 -43.21
CA ALA A 640 -35.75 67.69 -42.67
C ALA A 640 -35.69 69.06 -43.39
N HIS A 641 -34.50 69.56 -43.72
CA HIS A 641 -34.36 70.79 -44.51
C HIS A 641 -34.84 70.63 -45.97
N LEU A 642 -34.60 69.47 -46.59
CA LEU A 642 -35.14 69.17 -47.93
C LEU A 642 -36.66 69.05 -47.91
N GLN A 643 -37.26 68.45 -46.88
CA GLN A 643 -38.72 68.41 -46.68
C GLN A 643 -39.31 69.81 -46.47
N GLN A 644 -38.66 70.66 -45.68
CA GLN A 644 -39.04 72.07 -45.51
C GLN A 644 -39.00 72.83 -46.85
N TYR A 645 -37.94 72.65 -47.65
CA TYR A 645 -37.82 73.29 -48.96
C TYR A 645 -38.88 72.77 -49.95
N TYR A 646 -39.14 71.46 -49.97
CA TYR A 646 -40.19 70.85 -50.79
C TYR A 646 -41.58 71.39 -50.44
N ALA A 647 -41.91 71.45 -49.14
CA ALA A 647 -43.18 71.99 -48.66
C ALA A 647 -43.35 73.48 -49.01
N ALA A 648 -42.30 74.28 -48.88
CA ALA A 648 -42.30 75.69 -49.28
C ALA A 648 -42.47 75.87 -50.80
N TYR A 649 -41.81 75.02 -51.60
CA TYR A 649 -41.98 75.01 -53.06
C TYR A 649 -43.39 74.59 -53.48
N GLN A 650 -43.98 73.60 -52.81
CA GLN A 650 -45.35 73.14 -53.06
C GLN A 650 -46.39 74.22 -52.69
N ALA A 651 -46.18 74.95 -51.58
CA ALA A 651 -47.00 76.10 -51.22
C ALA A 651 -46.91 77.22 -52.27
N LEU A 652 -45.70 77.58 -52.72
CA LEU A 652 -45.48 78.59 -53.76
C LEU A 652 -46.10 78.17 -55.12
N ALA A 653 -46.08 76.88 -55.45
CA ALA A 653 -46.74 76.35 -56.64
C ALA A 653 -48.27 76.50 -56.54
N ALA A 654 -48.86 76.17 -55.39
CA ALA A 654 -50.29 76.35 -55.14
C ALA A 654 -50.72 77.83 -55.16
N GLU A 655 -49.94 78.74 -54.57
CA GLU A 655 -50.16 80.19 -54.68
C GLU A 655 -50.11 80.67 -56.13
N ARG A 656 -49.16 80.17 -56.94
CA ARG A 656 -49.06 80.50 -58.37
C ARG A 656 -50.26 79.98 -59.16
N GLU A 657 -50.76 78.79 -58.84
CA GLU A 657 -51.98 78.24 -59.46
C GLU A 657 -53.23 79.03 -59.06
N GLN A 658 -53.36 79.40 -57.79
CA GLN A 658 -54.43 80.28 -57.31
C GLN A 658 -54.39 81.66 -58.00
N LEU A 659 -53.21 82.26 -58.14
CA LEU A 659 -53.03 83.53 -58.86
C LEU A 659 -53.38 83.39 -60.35
N HIS A 660 -53.06 82.26 -60.98
CA HIS A 660 -53.43 81.99 -62.37
C HIS A 660 -54.95 81.80 -62.54
N GLN A 661 -55.62 81.14 -61.59
CA GLN A 661 -57.08 81.04 -61.56
C GLN A 661 -57.74 82.42 -61.38
N GLN A 662 -57.21 83.27 -60.48
CA GLN A 662 -57.68 84.65 -60.31
C GLN A 662 -57.48 85.49 -61.58
N TYR A 663 -56.33 85.35 -62.25
CA TYR A 663 -56.07 86.02 -63.52
C TYR A 663 -57.05 85.57 -64.61
N LEU A 664 -57.29 84.26 -64.74
CA LEU A 664 -58.27 83.72 -65.69
C LEU A 664 -59.69 84.22 -65.42
N GLN A 665 -60.11 84.30 -64.15
CA GLN A 665 -61.38 84.92 -63.76
C GLN A 665 -61.43 86.41 -64.11
N GLN A 666 -60.33 87.14 -63.93
CA GLN A 666 -60.23 88.54 -64.31
C GLN A 666 -60.32 88.73 -65.84
N THR A 667 -59.69 87.85 -66.64
CA THR A 667 -59.84 87.83 -68.10
C THR A 667 -61.29 87.57 -68.50
N GLN A 668 -61.94 86.54 -67.94
CA GLN A 668 -63.35 86.23 -68.23
C GLN A 668 -64.31 87.37 -67.86
N LEU A 669 -64.03 88.11 -66.78
CA LEU A 669 -64.78 89.31 -66.41
C LEU A 669 -64.51 90.49 -67.36
N MET A 670 -63.27 90.64 -67.86
CA MET A 670 -62.92 91.65 -68.85
C MET A 670 -63.57 91.34 -70.21
N ASP A 671 -63.53 90.10 -70.66
CA ASP A 671 -64.16 89.64 -71.91
C ASP A 671 -65.67 89.85 -71.86
N ARG A 672 -66.31 89.57 -70.70
CA ARG A 672 -67.72 89.87 -70.48
C ARG A 672 -67.99 91.36 -70.52
N LEU A 673 -67.18 92.19 -69.84
CA LEU A 673 -67.34 93.65 -69.88
C LEU A 673 -67.16 94.22 -71.30
N GLN A 674 -66.23 93.66 -72.09
CA GLN A 674 -66.07 94.03 -73.51
C GLN A 674 -67.25 93.55 -74.37
N HIS A 675 -67.85 92.40 -74.05
CA HIS A 675 -69.08 91.94 -74.69
C HIS A 675 -70.27 92.86 -74.34
N ASP A 676 -70.42 93.23 -73.08
CA ASP A 676 -71.46 94.16 -72.61
C ASP A 676 -71.27 95.57 -73.21
N GLU A 677 -70.04 96.08 -73.28
CA GLU A 677 -69.70 97.34 -73.96
C GLU A 677 -70.00 97.28 -75.47
N SER A 678 -69.61 96.21 -76.16
CA SER A 678 -69.81 96.09 -77.61
C SER A 678 -71.28 95.83 -77.96
N HIS A 679 -72.01 95.09 -77.14
CA HIS A 679 -73.46 94.96 -77.22
C HIS A 679 -74.16 96.30 -76.97
N GLY A 680 -73.74 97.04 -75.94
CA GLY A 680 -74.26 98.38 -75.65
C GLY A 680 -73.99 99.39 -76.77
N ARG A 681 -72.81 99.33 -77.41
CA ARG A 681 -72.49 100.12 -78.61
C ARG A 681 -73.35 99.72 -79.81
N ALA A 682 -73.50 98.42 -80.08
CA ALA A 682 -74.35 97.94 -81.17
C ALA A 682 -75.83 98.31 -80.96
N GLN A 683 -76.33 98.27 -79.71
CA GLN A 683 -77.67 98.72 -79.36
C GLN A 683 -77.82 100.24 -79.49
N LEU A 684 -76.79 101.01 -79.14
CA LEU A 684 -76.72 102.45 -79.41
C LEU A 684 -76.76 102.73 -80.92
N ASP A 685 -75.95 102.06 -81.74
CA ASP A 685 -75.92 102.21 -83.19
C ASP A 685 -77.27 101.82 -83.82
N VAL A 686 -77.94 100.77 -83.33
CA VAL A 686 -79.31 100.43 -83.74
C VAL A 686 -80.28 101.55 -83.35
N SER A 687 -80.20 102.09 -82.13
CA SER A 687 -81.06 103.21 -81.70
C SER A 687 -80.79 104.50 -82.48
N GLN A 688 -79.54 104.77 -82.88
CA GLN A 688 -79.17 105.91 -83.72
C GLN A 688 -79.66 105.72 -85.15
N ASN A 689 -79.59 104.51 -85.70
CA ASN A 689 -80.16 104.21 -87.01
C ASN A 689 -81.70 104.30 -87.00
N GLN A 690 -82.36 103.85 -85.94
CA GLN A 690 -83.81 104.03 -85.75
C GLN A 690 -84.18 105.50 -85.57
N LEU A 691 -83.41 106.27 -84.80
CA LEU A 691 -83.59 107.71 -84.65
C LEU A 691 -83.39 108.44 -85.99
N LYS A 692 -82.35 108.09 -86.74
CA LYS A 692 -82.06 108.65 -88.06
C LYS A 692 -83.12 108.29 -89.10
N GLN A 693 -83.64 107.06 -89.08
CA GLN A 693 -84.81 106.68 -89.87
C GLN A 693 -86.05 107.48 -89.45
N ALA A 694 -86.27 107.69 -88.15
CA ALA A 694 -87.36 108.53 -87.66
C ALA A 694 -87.17 110.00 -88.07
N GLU A 695 -85.96 110.56 -88.04
CA GLU A 695 -85.62 111.90 -88.53
C GLU A 695 -85.79 112.01 -90.05
N GLU A 696 -85.40 111.01 -90.83
CA GLU A 696 -85.62 110.95 -92.28
C GLU A 696 -87.12 110.85 -92.62
N HIS A 697 -87.90 110.07 -91.86
CA HIS A 697 -89.36 110.04 -91.93
C HIS A 697 -90.00 111.37 -91.51
N LEU A 698 -89.48 112.04 -90.47
CA LEU A 698 -90.00 113.33 -90.01
C LEU A 698 -89.64 114.44 -91.01
N ALA A 699 -88.46 114.39 -91.63
CA ALA A 699 -88.04 115.26 -92.73
C ALA A 699 -88.79 114.97 -94.04
N GLN A 700 -89.28 113.75 -94.26
CA GLN A 700 -90.26 113.44 -95.31
C GLN A 700 -91.61 114.05 -94.96
N LEU A 701 -92.17 113.77 -93.77
CA LEU A 701 -93.45 114.34 -93.30
C LEU A 701 -93.45 115.88 -93.21
N VAL A 702 -92.29 116.51 -93.02
CA VAL A 702 -92.10 117.97 -93.10
C VAL A 702 -92.10 118.45 -94.55
N ARG A 703 -91.42 117.77 -95.49
CA ARG A 703 -91.51 118.07 -96.93
C ARG A 703 -92.93 117.87 -97.45
N ASP A 704 -93.60 116.79 -97.04
CA ASP A 704 -95.01 116.52 -97.33
C ASP A 704 -95.89 117.62 -96.71
N ASN A 705 -95.59 118.09 -95.50
CA ASN A 705 -96.26 119.25 -94.90
C ASN A 705 -96.02 120.55 -95.65
N GLU A 706 -94.84 120.78 -96.23
CA GLU A 706 -94.56 121.98 -97.02
C GLU A 706 -95.22 121.90 -98.40
N GLN A 707 -95.24 120.73 -99.05
CA GLN A 707 -96.01 120.49 -100.27
C GLN A 707 -97.51 120.69 -100.00
N LEU A 708 -98.06 120.09 -98.94
CA LEU A 708 -99.43 120.33 -98.50
C LEU A 708 -99.67 121.81 -98.14
N LYS A 709 -98.71 122.53 -97.55
CA LYS A 709 -98.84 123.99 -97.31
C LYS A 709 -98.79 124.82 -98.59
N THR A 710 -98.10 124.38 -99.64
CA THR A 710 -98.16 125.04 -100.96
C THR A 710 -99.46 124.73 -101.68
N GLU A 711 -99.94 123.48 -101.67
CA GLU A 711 -101.23 123.09 -102.26
C GLU A 711 -102.41 123.75 -101.51
N ILE A 712 -102.35 123.83 -100.17
CA ILE A 712 -103.30 124.59 -99.35
C ILE A 712 -103.20 126.10 -99.62
N LYS A 713 -102.04 126.64 -100.00
CA LYS A 713 -101.93 128.05 -100.43
C LYS A 713 -102.57 128.31 -101.80
N GLU A 714 -102.60 127.33 -102.70
CA GLU A 714 -103.29 127.47 -103.98
C GLU A 714 -104.80 127.16 -103.87
N LEU A 715 -105.21 126.29 -102.94
CA LEU A 715 -106.62 125.95 -102.71
C LEU A 715 -107.36 126.92 -101.73
N ILE A 716 -106.66 127.65 -100.86
CA ILE A 716 -107.26 128.75 -100.07
C ILE A 716 -107.38 130.04 -100.91
N ASN A 717 -108.23 129.93 -101.94
CA ASN A 717 -109.12 131.01 -102.40
C ASN A 717 -110.52 130.48 -102.77
N SER A 718 -110.75 129.15 -102.79
CA SER A 718 -112.01 128.58 -103.31
C SER A 718 -112.41 127.22 -102.68
N SER A 719 -112.91 127.29 -101.44
CA SER A 719 -113.97 126.42 -100.84
C SER A 719 -113.85 124.88 -100.76
N ALA A 720 -114.35 124.37 -99.62
CA ALA A 720 -115.05 123.08 -99.42
C ALA A 720 -114.29 121.78 -98.99
N LEU A 721 -114.56 121.42 -97.73
CA LEU A 721 -114.94 120.08 -97.20
C LEU A 721 -113.93 118.91 -97.03
N LEU A 722 -113.60 118.66 -95.76
CA LEU A 722 -113.84 117.42 -94.98
C LEU A 722 -113.42 116.00 -95.52
N THR A 723 -112.55 115.37 -94.70
CA THR A 723 -112.74 114.06 -94.00
C THR A 723 -112.16 112.71 -94.50
N THR A 724 -111.44 112.08 -93.53
CA THR A 724 -111.49 110.66 -93.03
C THR A 724 -110.68 109.50 -93.62
N SER A 725 -110.17 108.68 -92.67
CA SER A 725 -110.01 107.20 -92.68
C SER A 725 -108.84 106.56 -93.47
N ARG A 726 -108.36 105.32 -93.20
CA ARG A 726 -108.32 104.44 -91.99
C ARG A 726 -107.55 103.12 -92.33
N ASP A 727 -106.85 102.52 -91.33
CA ASP A 727 -106.40 101.10 -91.18
C ASP A 727 -105.41 100.40 -92.16
N GLN A 728 -104.63 99.47 -91.55
CA GLN A 728 -104.05 98.20 -92.09
C GLN A 728 -102.99 98.30 -93.23
N GLY A 729 -102.05 97.35 -93.40
CA GLY A 729 -101.71 96.13 -92.65
C GLY A 729 -100.70 95.24 -93.43
N ASP A 730 -100.20 94.14 -92.84
CA ASP A 730 -99.29 93.11 -93.45
C ASP A 730 -97.89 93.62 -93.89
N GLY A 731 -96.83 92.84 -94.17
CA GLY A 731 -96.49 91.40 -94.06
C GLY A 731 -94.96 91.24 -94.35
N VAL A 732 -94.17 90.23 -93.95
CA VAL A 732 -94.15 88.76 -94.23
C VAL A 732 -92.78 88.36 -94.86
N GLU A 733 -92.16 87.24 -94.41
CA GLU A 733 -91.04 86.47 -95.05
C GLU A 733 -89.59 87.07 -95.15
N SER A 734 -88.46 86.32 -95.27
CA SER A 734 -88.16 84.85 -95.26
C SER A 734 -86.64 84.48 -95.12
N GLN A 735 -86.33 83.34 -94.45
CA GLN A 735 -85.32 82.28 -94.84
C GLN A 735 -83.78 82.58 -94.91
N SER A 736 -82.81 81.62 -94.82
CA SER A 736 -82.72 80.20 -94.37
C SER A 736 -81.25 79.64 -94.33
N VAL A 737 -81.06 78.32 -94.07
CA VAL A 737 -79.84 77.43 -94.18
C VAL A 737 -78.89 77.45 -92.95
N LYS A 738 -78.67 76.40 -92.12
CA LYS A 738 -78.24 74.96 -92.26
C LYS A 738 -76.71 74.78 -92.51
N ASP A 739 -75.99 73.76 -92.03
CA ASP A 739 -76.30 72.38 -91.54
C ASP A 739 -75.56 71.97 -90.22
N SER A 740 -75.63 70.69 -89.82
CA SER A 740 -75.17 70.07 -88.54
C SER A 740 -74.05 69.00 -88.75
N PRO A 741 -73.74 68.02 -87.85
CA PRO A 741 -74.01 67.82 -86.41
C PRO A 741 -72.79 67.31 -85.56
N ILE A 742 -72.94 67.23 -84.23
CA ILE A 742 -72.48 66.11 -83.35
C ILE A 742 -73.18 66.23 -81.97
N LYS A 743 -73.26 65.12 -81.21
CA LYS A 743 -74.22 64.95 -80.10
C LYS A 743 -73.68 65.31 -78.71
N SER A 744 -74.48 66.08 -77.95
CA SER A 744 -74.70 65.93 -76.51
C SER A 744 -76.18 66.19 -76.21
N SER A 745 -76.70 65.71 -75.08
CA SER A 745 -78.13 65.71 -74.77
C SER A 745 -78.66 67.11 -74.43
N SER A 746 -79.62 67.59 -75.22
CA SER A 746 -80.41 68.78 -74.94
C SER A 746 -81.82 68.40 -74.50
N ILE A 747 -82.29 68.94 -73.38
CA ILE A 747 -83.70 68.91 -73.01
C ILE A 747 -84.42 69.93 -73.89
N VAL A 748 -85.20 69.45 -74.85
CA VAL A 748 -86.00 70.29 -75.74
C VAL A 748 -87.22 70.80 -74.99
N ILE A 749 -87.27 72.11 -74.75
CA ILE A 749 -88.45 72.80 -74.20
C ILE A 749 -89.42 73.07 -75.36
N PRO A 750 -90.69 72.63 -75.30
CA PRO A 750 -91.72 73.03 -76.25
C PRO A 750 -91.90 74.56 -76.23
N GLU A 751 -92.05 75.16 -77.42
CA GLU A 751 -92.09 76.64 -77.55
C GLU A 751 -93.40 77.26 -77.00
N ASP A 752 -94.47 76.47 -76.91
CA ASP A 752 -95.76 76.84 -76.31
C ASP A 752 -96.29 75.72 -75.39
N PHE A 753 -97.03 76.10 -74.34
CA PHE A 753 -97.82 75.21 -73.47
C PHE A 753 -99.28 75.68 -73.44
N GLU A 754 -100.25 74.82 -73.74
CA GLU A 754 -101.67 75.23 -73.81
C GLU A 754 -102.29 75.48 -72.42
N SER A 755 -101.62 75.05 -71.33
CA SER A 755 -101.91 75.52 -69.98
C SER A 755 -100.69 75.60 -69.07
N GLN A 756 -100.76 76.45 -68.04
CA GLN A 756 -99.75 76.53 -66.96
C GLN A 756 -99.49 75.15 -66.32
N LYS A 757 -100.49 74.27 -66.27
CA LYS A 757 -100.34 72.93 -65.71
C LYS A 757 -99.41 72.05 -66.56
N GLU A 758 -99.48 72.14 -67.88
CA GLU A 758 -98.58 71.40 -68.77
C GLU A 758 -97.14 71.91 -68.66
N MET A 759 -96.95 73.23 -68.49
CA MET A 759 -95.63 73.80 -68.20
C MET A 759 -95.08 73.29 -66.85
N GLU A 760 -95.90 73.27 -65.80
CA GLU A 760 -95.49 72.74 -64.50
C GLU A 760 -95.22 71.23 -64.53
N ASP A 761 -96.02 70.43 -65.24
CA ASP A 761 -95.83 68.99 -65.36
C ASP A 761 -94.66 68.64 -66.31
N PHE A 762 -94.37 69.47 -67.33
CA PHE A 762 -93.15 69.38 -68.13
C PHE A 762 -91.89 69.74 -67.31
N ILE A 763 -91.90 70.84 -66.57
CA ILE A 763 -90.76 71.22 -65.70
C ILE A 763 -90.55 70.15 -64.62
N ARG A 764 -91.62 69.62 -64.01
CA ARG A 764 -91.57 68.52 -63.05
C ARG A 764 -91.04 67.23 -63.69
N GLY A 765 -91.40 66.95 -64.95
CA GLY A 765 -90.90 65.83 -65.73
C GLY A 765 -89.41 65.96 -66.07
N ALA A 766 -88.98 67.12 -66.59
CA ALA A 766 -87.59 67.42 -66.93
C ALA A 766 -86.69 67.45 -65.68
N LEU A 767 -87.17 67.98 -64.56
CA LEU A 767 -86.48 67.87 -63.27
C LEU A 767 -86.44 66.42 -62.80
N SER A 768 -87.55 65.67 -62.83
CA SER A 768 -87.55 64.24 -62.46
C SER A 768 -86.59 63.42 -63.35
N GLN A 769 -86.43 63.79 -64.63
CA GLN A 769 -85.47 63.18 -65.53
C GLN A 769 -84.02 63.56 -65.18
N LEU A 770 -83.73 64.84 -64.90
CA LEU A 770 -82.39 65.27 -64.44
C LEU A 770 -82.03 64.70 -63.06
N GLU A 771 -83.00 64.55 -62.15
CA GLU A 771 -82.82 63.88 -60.87
C GLU A 771 -82.61 62.37 -61.06
N ALA A 772 -83.35 61.73 -61.97
CA ALA A 772 -83.10 60.34 -62.34
C ALA A 772 -81.74 60.13 -63.02
N GLU A 773 -81.30 61.03 -63.91
CA GLU A 773 -79.98 61.00 -64.55
C GLU A 773 -78.86 61.28 -63.53
N ARG A 774 -79.07 62.19 -62.57
CA ARG A 774 -78.15 62.45 -61.45
C ARG A 774 -78.09 61.29 -60.47
N ASP A 775 -79.21 60.64 -60.15
CA ASP A 775 -79.26 59.48 -59.27
C ASP A 775 -78.84 58.18 -59.98
N GLU A 776 -78.92 58.12 -61.31
CA GLU A 776 -78.29 57.11 -62.16
C GLU A 776 -76.78 57.30 -62.19
N ALA A 777 -76.27 58.51 -62.43
CA ALA A 777 -74.84 58.81 -62.33
C ALA A 777 -74.30 58.58 -60.90
N ARG A 778 -75.08 58.90 -59.87
CA ARG A 778 -74.75 58.63 -58.47
C ARG A 778 -74.74 57.12 -58.17
N ARG A 779 -75.72 56.36 -58.69
CA ARG A 779 -75.70 54.89 -58.64
C ARG A 779 -74.55 54.30 -59.43
N GLN A 780 -74.19 54.83 -60.59
CA GLN A 780 -73.04 54.38 -61.38
C GLN A 780 -71.72 54.68 -60.66
N LEU A 781 -71.60 55.79 -59.94
CA LEU A 781 -70.42 56.09 -59.11
C LEU A 781 -70.40 55.23 -57.83
N GLU A 782 -71.55 54.95 -57.21
CA GLU A 782 -71.66 53.98 -56.10
C GLU A 782 -71.43 52.53 -56.58
N GLU A 783 -71.79 52.19 -57.82
CA GLU A 783 -71.57 50.91 -58.48
C GLU A 783 -70.09 50.76 -58.89
N GLU A 784 -69.45 51.78 -59.47
CA GLU A 784 -68.01 51.88 -59.68
C GLU A 784 -67.26 51.73 -58.36
N HIS A 785 -67.68 52.42 -57.30
CA HIS A 785 -67.06 52.30 -55.98
C HIS A 785 -67.35 50.94 -55.33
N ARG A 786 -68.50 50.32 -55.60
CA ARG A 786 -68.83 48.95 -55.20
C ARG A 786 -68.01 47.92 -55.96
N LEU A 787 -67.78 48.12 -57.25
CA LEU A 787 -66.96 47.29 -58.13
C LEU A 787 -65.48 47.45 -57.82
N HIS A 788 -65.00 48.66 -57.51
CA HIS A 788 -63.65 48.91 -57.03
C HIS A 788 -63.44 48.32 -55.62
N MET A 789 -64.43 48.38 -54.74
CA MET A 789 -64.37 47.69 -53.44
C MET A 789 -64.48 46.16 -53.60
N ALA A 790 -65.28 45.66 -54.54
CA ALA A 790 -65.35 44.24 -54.88
C ALA A 790 -64.08 43.74 -55.57
N ALA A 791 -63.43 44.54 -56.41
CA ALA A 791 -62.14 44.26 -57.04
C ALA A 791 -61.01 44.35 -56.03
N ARG A 792 -61.04 45.29 -55.08
CA ARG A 792 -60.12 45.35 -53.93
C ARG A 792 -60.34 44.18 -52.96
N GLN A 793 -61.58 43.75 -52.77
CA GLN A 793 -61.89 42.53 -52.02
C GLN A 793 -61.45 41.28 -52.78
N GLN A 794 -61.70 41.17 -54.08
CA GLN A 794 -61.20 40.10 -54.94
C GLN A 794 -59.67 40.09 -54.98
N ALA A 795 -58.99 41.23 -55.00
CA ALA A 795 -57.54 41.32 -54.83
C ALA A 795 -57.11 40.85 -53.44
N SER A 796 -57.82 41.23 -52.37
CA SER A 796 -57.54 40.72 -51.01
C SER A 796 -57.84 39.22 -50.84
N VAL A 797 -58.73 38.67 -51.67
CA VAL A 797 -59.11 37.26 -51.69
C VAL A 797 -58.17 36.47 -52.59
N ALA A 798 -57.73 37.03 -53.72
CA ALA A 798 -56.70 36.48 -54.60
C ALA A 798 -55.34 36.48 -53.90
N PHE A 799 -54.96 37.56 -53.21
CA PHE A 799 -53.79 37.61 -52.34
C PHE A 799 -53.89 36.59 -51.19
N ARG A 800 -55.08 36.38 -50.61
CA ARG A 800 -55.32 35.26 -49.68
C ARG A 800 -55.35 33.89 -50.36
N LEU A 801 -55.63 33.80 -51.66
CA LEU A 801 -55.61 32.57 -52.43
C LEU A 801 -54.19 32.21 -52.89
N GLU A 802 -53.35 33.19 -53.19
CA GLU A 802 -51.91 33.06 -53.38
C GLU A 802 -51.25 32.69 -52.05
N GLN A 803 -51.58 33.38 -50.95
CA GLN A 803 -51.15 33.00 -49.60
C GLN A 803 -51.65 31.59 -49.20
N GLN A 804 -52.85 31.16 -49.66
CA GLN A 804 -53.30 29.78 -49.51
C GLN A 804 -52.62 28.80 -50.48
N GLN A 805 -52.23 29.20 -51.69
CA GLN A 805 -51.42 28.36 -52.59
C GLN A 805 -49.98 28.19 -52.09
N HIS A 806 -49.45 29.20 -51.39
CA HIS A 806 -48.24 29.07 -50.59
C HIS A 806 -48.48 28.14 -49.39
N ASN A 807 -49.53 28.30 -48.57
CA ASN A 807 -49.82 27.39 -47.46
C ASN A 807 -50.16 25.93 -47.88
N TYR A 808 -50.74 25.71 -49.07
CA TYR A 808 -50.95 24.36 -49.62
C TYR A 808 -49.70 23.78 -50.31
N ARG A 809 -48.61 24.55 -50.43
CA ARG A 809 -47.27 24.04 -50.74
C ARG A 809 -46.41 23.87 -49.48
N ALA A 810 -46.55 24.76 -48.49
CA ALA A 810 -45.99 24.67 -47.14
C ALA A 810 -46.79 23.69 -46.23
N ALA A 811 -47.22 22.57 -46.80
CA ALA A 811 -47.70 21.39 -46.07
C ALA A 811 -46.64 20.24 -46.11
N HIS A 812 -45.50 20.50 -46.74
CA HIS A 812 -44.21 19.94 -46.40
C HIS A 812 -43.25 21.13 -46.21
N GLU A 813 -42.44 21.07 -45.14
CA GLU A 813 -41.42 22.06 -44.74
C GLU A 813 -41.95 23.37 -44.10
N ASP A 814 -41.44 23.61 -42.88
CA ASP A 814 -41.24 24.82 -42.07
C ASP A 814 -42.36 25.84 -41.68
N ASP A 815 -42.61 25.83 -40.36
CA ASP A 815 -42.45 26.95 -39.39
C ASP A 815 -43.56 28.03 -39.17
N HIS A 816 -43.27 28.98 -38.27
CA HIS A 816 -44.17 29.46 -37.22
C HIS A 816 -45.08 30.67 -37.53
N GLN A 817 -46.13 30.83 -36.69
CA GLN A 817 -46.83 32.09 -36.38
C GLN A 817 -46.96 32.19 -34.84
N HIS A 818 -46.94 33.33 -34.14
CA HIS A 818 -46.91 34.76 -34.50
C HIS A 818 -45.77 35.47 -33.67
N ASN A 819 -45.47 36.79 -33.70
CA ASN A 819 -46.24 37.97 -34.12
C ASN A 819 -45.35 39.23 -34.34
N GLU A 820 -45.87 40.25 -35.08
CA GLU A 820 -45.64 41.73 -34.96
C GLU A 820 -44.22 42.31 -34.64
N ARG A 821 -43.64 43.33 -35.31
CA ARG A 821 -44.01 44.30 -36.39
C ARG A 821 -42.74 44.64 -37.19
N GLN A 822 -42.73 44.53 -38.52
CA GLN A 822 -43.01 45.62 -39.48
C GLN A 822 -42.02 46.81 -39.45
N ASP A 823 -41.09 46.82 -40.40
CA ASP A 823 -40.87 48.01 -41.24
C ASP A 823 -40.44 47.65 -42.67
N GLN A 824 -40.64 48.57 -43.63
CA GLN A 824 -40.44 48.45 -45.08
C GLN A 824 -40.08 49.87 -45.62
N HIS A 825 -39.33 50.11 -46.70
CA HIS A 825 -38.99 49.31 -47.88
C HIS A 825 -37.84 50.00 -48.66
N SER A 826 -37.00 49.25 -49.40
CA SER A 826 -36.36 49.59 -50.71
C SER A 826 -35.54 50.89 -50.91
N HIS A 827 -34.43 50.93 -51.68
CA HIS A 827 -33.78 49.92 -52.54
C HIS A 827 -32.22 50.02 -52.49
N GLU A 828 -31.34 50.05 -53.53
CA GLU A 828 -31.46 50.17 -54.99
C GLU A 828 -30.40 49.34 -55.77
N HIS A 829 -29.32 49.95 -56.27
CA HIS A 829 -28.32 49.36 -57.20
C HIS A 829 -26.86 49.66 -56.75
N SER A 830 -25.80 48.96 -57.16
CA SER A 830 -25.64 47.88 -58.16
C SER A 830 -24.42 46.99 -57.83
N ASP A 831 -24.46 45.70 -58.22
CA ASP A 831 -23.32 44.78 -58.51
C ASP A 831 -22.26 44.49 -57.41
N CYS A 832 -21.72 43.27 -57.20
CA CYS A 832 -21.89 41.94 -57.83
C CYS A 832 -21.47 40.81 -56.83
N SER A 833 -21.73 39.55 -57.19
CA SER A 833 -21.16 38.30 -56.61
C SER A 833 -21.68 37.77 -55.26
N THR A 834 -22.82 37.08 -55.31
CA THR A 834 -23.01 35.75 -54.67
C THR A 834 -21.93 34.77 -55.21
N GLU A 835 -21.55 33.62 -54.62
CA GLU A 835 -22.27 32.56 -53.88
C GLU A 835 -21.38 31.90 -52.80
N GLY A 836 -21.97 31.11 -51.90
CA GLY A 836 -21.22 30.19 -51.01
C GLY A 836 -21.69 30.07 -49.55
N GLY A 837 -22.63 30.92 -49.11
CA GLY A 837 -23.17 30.87 -47.75
C GLY A 837 -24.08 29.65 -47.51
N VAL A 838 -23.83 28.92 -46.41
CA VAL A 838 -24.78 27.92 -45.88
C VAL A 838 -26.02 28.65 -45.35
N PRO A 839 -27.26 28.14 -45.57
CA PRO A 839 -28.47 28.75 -45.02
C PRO A 839 -28.40 28.94 -43.50
N VAL A 840 -28.92 30.06 -43.00
CA VAL A 840 -28.74 30.49 -41.60
C VAL A 840 -29.44 29.53 -40.65
N GLU A 841 -30.57 28.96 -41.07
CA GLU A 841 -31.35 27.93 -40.38
C GLU A 841 -30.51 26.66 -40.18
N VAL A 842 -29.80 26.22 -41.22
CA VAL A 842 -28.90 25.05 -41.17
C VAL A 842 -27.71 25.32 -40.27
N HIS A 843 -27.17 26.55 -40.28
CA HIS A 843 -26.09 26.93 -39.37
C HIS A 843 -26.55 26.94 -37.90
N GLN A 844 -27.72 27.51 -37.60
CA GLN A 844 -28.31 27.51 -36.25
C GLN A 844 -28.69 26.10 -35.77
N ALA A 845 -29.27 25.27 -36.63
CA ALA A 845 -29.58 23.87 -36.30
C ALA A 845 -28.30 23.07 -35.96
N LEU A 846 -27.23 23.27 -36.73
CA LEU A 846 -25.93 22.68 -36.47
C LEU A 846 -25.31 23.22 -35.17
N GLN A 847 -25.42 24.52 -34.91
CA GLN A 847 -24.95 25.15 -33.67
C GLN A 847 -25.67 24.59 -32.45
N ALA A 848 -27.00 24.49 -32.47
CA ALA A 848 -27.79 23.91 -31.38
C ALA A 848 -27.54 22.40 -31.18
N ALA A 849 -27.21 21.66 -32.25
CA ALA A 849 -26.77 20.27 -32.17
C ALA A 849 -25.36 20.15 -31.53
N MET A 850 -24.43 21.02 -31.91
CA MET A 850 -23.10 21.11 -31.29
C MET A 850 -23.19 21.51 -29.81
N GLU A 851 -24.04 22.45 -29.45
CA GLU A 851 -24.20 22.92 -28.07
C GLU A 851 -24.77 21.83 -27.15
N LYS A 852 -25.76 21.07 -27.62
CA LYS A 852 -26.27 19.87 -26.92
C LYS A 852 -25.20 18.77 -26.80
N LEU A 853 -24.39 18.56 -27.84
CA LEU A 853 -23.28 17.61 -27.80
C LEU A 853 -22.19 18.06 -26.81
N GLN A 854 -21.85 19.34 -26.78
CA GLN A 854 -20.90 19.96 -25.85
C GLN A 854 -21.38 19.86 -24.40
N GLN A 855 -22.64 20.17 -24.13
CA GLN A 855 -23.24 19.98 -22.79
C GLN A 855 -23.13 18.51 -22.35
N ARG A 856 -23.55 17.56 -23.19
CA ARG A 856 -23.50 16.14 -22.86
C ARG A 856 -22.06 15.61 -22.67
N PHE A 857 -21.11 16.12 -23.46
CA PHE A 857 -19.69 15.79 -23.30
C PHE A 857 -19.12 16.35 -21.98
N THR A 858 -19.45 17.59 -21.62
CA THR A 858 -19.07 18.20 -20.34
C THR A 858 -19.64 17.43 -19.16
N SER A 859 -20.93 17.05 -19.19
CA SER A 859 -21.53 16.22 -18.13
C SER A 859 -20.84 14.86 -17.98
N LEU A 860 -20.58 14.16 -19.09
CA LEU A 860 -19.88 12.86 -19.08
C LEU A 860 -18.43 12.99 -18.56
N MET A 861 -17.75 14.09 -18.91
CA MET A 861 -16.40 14.37 -18.42
C MET A 861 -16.37 14.73 -16.93
N GLN A 862 -17.41 15.39 -16.40
CA GLN A 862 -17.58 15.63 -14.98
C GLN A 862 -17.86 14.32 -14.22
N GLU A 863 -18.84 13.52 -14.66
CA GLU A 863 -19.15 12.21 -14.08
C GLU A 863 -17.90 11.31 -14.04
N LYS A 864 -17.09 11.34 -15.10
CA LYS A 864 -15.81 10.61 -15.18
C LYS A 864 -14.72 11.17 -14.23
N ALA A 865 -14.74 12.47 -13.93
CA ALA A 865 -13.85 13.08 -12.94
C ALA A 865 -14.26 12.66 -11.52
N ASP A 866 -15.55 12.77 -11.20
CA ASP A 866 -16.13 12.41 -9.90
C ASP A 866 -15.92 10.90 -9.60
N LEU A 867 -16.10 10.04 -10.62
CA LEU A 867 -15.78 8.61 -10.53
C LEU A 867 -14.29 8.35 -10.30
N LYS A 868 -13.40 9.16 -10.90
CA LYS A 868 -11.95 9.02 -10.73
C LYS A 868 -11.51 9.43 -9.32
N GLU A 869 -12.02 10.55 -8.80
CA GLU A 869 -11.78 10.97 -7.42
C GLU A 869 -12.27 9.91 -6.42
N ARG A 870 -13.44 9.30 -6.68
CA ARG A 870 -14.00 8.23 -5.83
C ARG A 870 -13.21 6.91 -5.89
N VAL A 871 -12.53 6.63 -7.00
CA VAL A 871 -11.56 5.52 -7.09
C VAL A 871 -10.30 5.84 -6.28
N GLU A 872 -9.76 7.07 -6.39
CA GLU A 872 -8.59 7.51 -5.64
C GLU A 872 -8.83 7.52 -4.12
N GLU A 873 -10.04 7.88 -3.66
CA GLU A 873 -10.46 7.77 -2.24
C GLU A 873 -10.48 6.30 -1.75
N LEU A 874 -10.92 5.36 -2.59
CA LEU A 874 -10.97 3.94 -2.27
C LEU A 874 -9.57 3.30 -2.26
N GLU A 875 -8.70 3.66 -3.21
CA GLU A 875 -7.30 3.24 -3.22
C GLU A 875 -6.57 3.72 -1.96
N HIS A 876 -6.80 4.96 -1.51
CA HIS A 876 -6.25 5.47 -0.25
C HIS A 876 -6.74 4.66 0.97
N ARG A 877 -8.04 4.30 1.05
CA ARG A 877 -8.54 3.42 2.12
C ARG A 877 -7.90 2.03 2.09
N CYS A 878 -7.70 1.44 0.91
CA CYS A 878 -7.02 0.15 0.77
C CYS A 878 -5.55 0.21 1.24
N ILE A 879 -4.84 1.29 0.95
CA ILE A 879 -3.46 1.51 1.45
C ILE A 879 -3.44 1.61 2.98
N GLN A 880 -4.37 2.35 3.58
CA GLN A 880 -4.47 2.47 5.04
C GLN A 880 -4.73 1.10 5.71
N LEU A 881 -5.73 0.35 5.22
CA LEU A 881 -6.07 -0.97 5.75
C LEU A 881 -4.94 -2.00 5.58
N SER A 882 -4.09 -1.85 4.55
CA SER A 882 -2.87 -2.65 4.42
C SER A 882 -1.88 -2.34 5.55
N GLY A 883 -1.61 -1.06 5.85
CA GLY A 883 -0.71 -0.65 6.92
C GLY A 883 -1.19 -1.06 8.32
N GLU A 884 -2.50 -1.01 8.56
CA GLU A 884 -3.12 -1.53 9.78
C GLU A 884 -2.96 -3.06 9.88
N THR A 885 -3.14 -3.78 8.77
CA THR A 885 -2.96 -5.25 8.69
C THR A 885 -1.50 -5.66 8.95
N ASP A 886 -0.52 -4.92 8.41
CA ASP A 886 0.90 -5.20 8.64
C ASP A 886 1.31 -4.86 10.09
N THR A 887 0.72 -3.83 10.69
CA THR A 887 0.91 -3.50 12.12
C THR A 887 0.38 -4.61 13.03
N ILE A 888 -0.77 -5.21 12.70
CA ILE A 888 -1.29 -6.41 13.38
C ILE A 888 -0.35 -7.60 13.17
N GLY A 889 0.22 -7.76 11.97
CA GLY A 889 1.24 -8.76 11.65
C GLY A 889 2.49 -8.65 12.53
N GLU A 890 3.01 -7.45 12.76
CA GLU A 890 4.10 -7.22 13.72
C GLU A 890 3.72 -7.64 15.15
N TYR A 891 2.49 -7.36 15.58
CA TYR A 891 2.01 -7.69 16.92
C TYR A 891 1.91 -9.21 17.12
N ILE A 892 1.44 -9.94 16.10
CA ILE A 892 1.43 -11.41 16.07
C ILE A 892 2.86 -11.95 16.10
N ALA A 893 3.77 -11.42 15.28
CA ALA A 893 5.18 -11.84 15.28
C ALA A 893 5.85 -11.59 16.64
N LEU A 894 5.59 -10.43 17.27
CA LEU A 894 6.06 -10.12 18.62
C LEU A 894 5.46 -11.07 19.67
N TYR A 895 4.18 -11.42 19.60
CA TYR A 895 3.52 -12.32 20.57
C TYR A 895 3.91 -13.80 20.39
N GLN A 896 3.93 -14.32 19.15
CA GLN A 896 4.43 -15.66 18.84
C GLN A 896 5.86 -15.81 19.34
N SER A 897 6.70 -14.85 18.96
CA SER A 897 8.05 -14.77 19.45
C SER A 897 8.02 -14.58 20.97
N GLN A 898 7.07 -13.87 21.62
CA GLN A 898 6.94 -13.74 23.09
C GLN A 898 6.54 -15.03 23.83
N ARG A 899 6.10 -16.10 23.15
CA ARG A 899 5.58 -17.32 23.81
C ARG A 899 6.66 -18.33 24.28
N ALA A 900 7.90 -18.18 23.83
CA ALA A 900 8.99 -19.13 23.98
C ALA A 900 10.02 -18.92 25.15
N ILE A 901 10.35 -17.73 25.69
CA ILE A 901 11.10 -17.49 26.97
C ILE A 901 10.32 -18.13 28.06
N MET A 902 9.00 -17.98 27.96
CA MET A 902 8.09 -18.54 28.94
C MET A 902 8.29 -20.06 28.90
N LYS A 903 8.36 -20.67 27.71
CA LYS A 903 8.70 -22.08 27.50
C LYS A 903 10.20 -22.47 27.63
N GLN A 904 11.16 -21.55 27.56
CA GLN A 904 12.60 -21.80 27.74
C GLN A 904 12.99 -21.72 29.19
N LYS A 905 12.60 -20.66 29.87
CA LYS A 905 12.70 -20.58 31.32
C LYS A 905 11.80 -21.63 31.99
N HIS A 906 10.80 -22.17 31.29
CA HIS A 906 10.13 -23.40 31.72
C HIS A 906 11.03 -24.62 31.48
N GLN A 907 11.47 -24.91 30.25
CA GLN A 907 12.33 -26.08 29.95
C GLN A 907 13.66 -26.11 30.72
N GLU A 908 14.30 -24.96 30.94
CA GLU A 908 15.51 -24.82 31.75
C GLU A 908 15.21 -25.02 33.25
N LYS A 909 14.01 -24.64 33.72
CA LYS A 909 13.54 -24.99 35.07
C LYS A 909 13.18 -26.46 35.17
N GLU A 910 12.51 -27.05 34.18
CA GLU A 910 12.20 -28.49 34.11
C GLU A 910 13.50 -29.31 34.12
N GLN A 911 14.50 -28.92 33.32
CA GLN A 911 15.83 -29.54 33.32
C GLN A 911 16.53 -29.42 34.67
N TYR A 912 16.49 -28.25 35.31
CA TYR A 912 17.07 -28.05 36.65
C TYR A 912 16.32 -28.85 37.74
N ILE A 913 14.99 -28.90 37.68
CA ILE A 913 14.14 -29.69 38.59
C ILE A 913 14.40 -31.19 38.40
N ASN A 914 14.54 -31.66 37.15
CA ASN A 914 14.83 -33.06 36.84
C ASN A 914 16.25 -33.45 37.28
N MET A 915 17.24 -32.57 37.12
CA MET A 915 18.59 -32.76 37.66
C MET A 915 18.55 -32.86 39.19
N LEU A 916 17.90 -31.90 39.86
CA LEU A 916 17.75 -31.90 41.32
C LEU A 916 16.95 -33.10 41.85
N ALA A 917 15.99 -33.61 41.08
CA ALA A 917 15.26 -34.84 41.38
C ALA A 917 16.14 -36.09 41.20
N GLN A 918 16.98 -36.13 40.17
CA GLN A 918 17.97 -37.19 39.96
C GLN A 918 19.03 -37.20 41.07
N ASP A 919 19.57 -36.03 41.44
CA ASP A 919 20.52 -35.87 42.55
C ASP A 919 19.88 -36.34 43.88
N LYS A 920 18.61 -36.01 44.10
CA LYS A 920 17.83 -36.48 45.26
C LYS A 920 17.64 -38.00 45.26
N GLU A 921 17.41 -38.62 44.10
CA GLU A 921 17.23 -40.08 44.01
C GLU A 921 18.56 -40.83 44.15
N GLU A 922 19.67 -40.31 43.59
CA GLU A 922 21.01 -40.84 43.82
C GLU A 922 21.40 -40.73 45.31
N MET A 923 21.08 -39.61 45.95
CA MET A 923 21.28 -39.44 47.39
C MET A 923 20.41 -40.40 48.21
N LYS A 924 19.15 -40.67 47.84
CA LYS A 924 18.35 -41.73 48.47
C LYS A 924 19.00 -43.11 48.30
N ALA A 925 19.48 -43.43 47.10
CA ALA A 925 20.10 -44.72 46.82
C ALA A 925 21.37 -44.93 47.68
N LYS A 926 22.23 -43.92 47.77
CA LYS A 926 23.42 -43.91 48.64
C LYS A 926 23.05 -43.99 50.12
N LEU A 927 21.97 -43.34 50.57
CA LEU A 927 21.47 -43.47 51.94
C LEU A 927 20.88 -44.87 52.24
N ALA A 928 20.25 -45.53 51.27
CA ALA A 928 19.75 -46.89 51.41
C ALA A 928 20.89 -47.93 51.42
N GLU A 929 21.91 -47.75 50.58
CA GLU A 929 23.14 -48.55 50.60
C GLU A 929 23.91 -48.38 51.92
N LEU A 930 24.00 -47.15 52.43
CA LEU A 930 24.54 -46.85 53.76
C LEU A 930 23.74 -47.55 54.87
N GLN A 931 22.40 -47.58 54.77
CA GLN A 931 21.54 -48.26 55.74
C GLN A 931 21.75 -49.79 55.70
N ASP A 932 21.88 -50.41 54.52
CA ASP A 932 22.19 -51.84 54.41
C ASP A 932 23.59 -52.17 54.93
N LEU A 933 24.61 -51.36 54.59
CA LEU A 933 25.96 -51.50 55.12
C LEU A 933 26.00 -51.37 56.65
N VAL A 934 25.27 -50.42 57.23
CA VAL A 934 25.16 -50.27 58.69
C VAL A 934 24.41 -51.45 59.32
N MET A 935 23.34 -51.96 58.70
CA MET A 935 22.68 -53.19 59.16
C MET A 935 23.61 -54.40 59.09
N ARG A 936 24.42 -54.51 58.03
CA ARG A 936 25.42 -55.56 57.83
C ARG A 936 26.52 -55.49 58.89
N LEU A 937 27.06 -54.30 59.16
CA LEU A 937 28.06 -54.09 60.23
C LEU A 937 27.47 -54.37 61.63
N VAL A 938 26.22 -54.01 61.88
CA VAL A 938 25.52 -54.37 63.13
C VAL A 938 25.30 -55.88 63.22
N ALA A 939 24.97 -56.56 62.12
CA ALA A 939 24.87 -58.01 62.07
C ALA A 939 26.22 -58.68 62.33
N GLU A 940 27.29 -58.29 61.62
CA GLU A 940 28.67 -58.76 61.80
C GLU A 940 29.15 -58.57 63.24
N ARG A 941 28.90 -57.40 63.83
CA ARG A 941 29.22 -57.11 65.24
C ARG A 941 28.37 -57.92 66.22
N ASN A 942 27.10 -58.18 65.92
CA ASN A 942 26.24 -59.02 66.76
C ASN A 942 26.68 -60.49 66.68
N ASP A 943 27.05 -60.97 65.49
CA ASP A 943 27.61 -62.31 65.25
C ASP A 943 28.95 -62.48 66.00
N TRP A 944 29.80 -61.46 65.98
CA TRP A 944 31.01 -61.37 66.79
C TRP A 944 30.68 -61.41 68.29
N TYR A 945 29.69 -60.66 68.76
CA TYR A 945 29.24 -60.68 70.16
C TYR A 945 28.68 -62.05 70.57
N SER A 946 27.95 -62.75 69.69
CA SER A 946 27.47 -64.11 69.94
C SER A 946 28.60 -65.13 69.97
N ARG A 947 29.61 -64.99 69.11
CA ARG A 947 30.82 -65.83 69.12
C ARG A 947 31.68 -65.56 70.37
N TYR A 948 31.83 -64.29 70.77
CA TYR A 948 32.56 -63.87 71.96
C TYR A 948 31.86 -64.33 73.26
N THR A 949 30.56 -64.06 73.39
CA THR A 949 29.78 -64.52 74.57
C THR A 949 29.68 -66.04 74.62
N GLY A 950 29.58 -66.73 73.47
CA GLY A 950 29.71 -68.19 73.39
C GLY A 950 31.07 -68.71 73.85
N ALA A 951 32.17 -68.07 73.44
CA ALA A 951 33.51 -68.44 73.87
C ALA A 951 33.73 -68.17 75.38
N VAL A 952 33.26 -67.04 75.90
CA VAL A 952 33.34 -66.70 77.33
C VAL A 952 32.49 -67.65 78.18
N ALA A 953 31.27 -67.98 77.74
CA ALA A 953 30.44 -69.00 78.39
C ALA A 953 31.12 -70.39 78.35
N SER A 954 31.79 -70.73 77.24
CA SER A 954 32.54 -71.97 77.09
C SER A 954 33.84 -72.05 77.92
N MET A 955 34.27 -70.95 78.57
CA MET A 955 35.36 -70.96 79.57
C MET A 955 34.84 -70.79 81.02
N GLY A 956 33.52 -70.70 81.22
CA GLY A 956 32.89 -70.22 82.46
C GLY A 956 32.14 -71.26 83.29
N THR A 957 32.60 -72.51 83.37
CA THR A 957 31.91 -73.57 84.16
C THR A 957 32.78 -74.13 85.29
N ALA A 958 32.91 -73.38 86.39
CA ALA A 958 33.56 -73.84 87.63
C ALA A 958 32.88 -73.27 88.90
N ASN A 959 31.72 -73.85 89.23
CA ASN A 959 30.95 -73.71 90.48
C ASN A 959 30.24 -72.36 90.77
N PRO A 960 29.24 -72.37 91.69
CA PRO A 960 28.16 -71.37 91.69
C PRO A 960 27.96 -70.61 93.03
N ASP A 961 26.88 -69.83 93.04
CA ASP A 961 26.09 -69.39 94.21
C ASP A 961 26.68 -68.27 95.10
N LEU A 962 26.10 -67.08 94.98
CA LEU A 962 25.67 -66.21 96.09
C LEU A 962 24.92 -64.96 95.55
N LEU A 963 23.59 -65.00 95.64
CA LEU A 963 22.72 -63.80 95.70
C LEU A 963 22.81 -63.17 97.12
N PRO A 964 22.40 -61.89 97.41
CA PRO A 964 21.10 -61.34 96.98
C PRO A 964 20.85 -59.80 96.96
N VAL A 965 19.59 -59.45 96.60
CA VAL A 965 18.78 -58.27 97.03
C VAL A 965 19.06 -56.86 96.45
N GLY A 966 17.95 -56.18 96.09
CA GLY A 966 17.84 -54.76 95.68
C GLY A 966 17.84 -54.58 94.16
N GLY A 967 16.81 -54.03 93.48
CA GLY A 967 15.63 -53.28 93.93
C GLY A 967 15.85 -51.76 93.77
N GLU A 968 14.92 -50.94 93.27
CA GLU A 968 13.55 -51.19 92.78
C GLU A 968 13.03 -49.94 92.02
N HIS A 969 11.98 -50.04 91.19
CA HIS A 969 11.18 -48.91 90.65
C HIS A 969 11.88 -47.92 89.66
N SER A 970 11.18 -47.16 88.79
CA SER A 970 9.75 -47.17 88.40
C SER A 970 9.47 -46.58 87.00
N SER A 971 8.23 -46.79 86.57
CA SER A 971 7.51 -46.26 85.40
C SER A 971 7.66 -44.77 85.07
N LEU A 972 7.45 -44.43 83.79
CA LEU A 972 6.51 -43.43 83.22
C LEU A 972 6.90 -43.27 81.72
N GLN A 973 6.06 -43.58 80.73
CA GLN A 973 4.81 -42.93 80.31
C GLN A 973 4.97 -41.44 79.95
N LEU A 974 4.91 -41.16 78.65
CA LEU A 974 4.63 -39.83 78.11
C LEU A 974 3.87 -39.97 76.78
N GLN A 975 2.67 -39.37 76.73
CA GLN A 975 1.94 -39.16 75.49
C GLN A 975 2.51 -37.93 74.78
N ALA A 976 2.45 -37.89 73.44
CA ALA A 976 2.66 -36.67 72.68
C ALA A 976 1.61 -36.58 71.56
N ASN A 977 0.55 -35.81 71.80
CA ASN A 977 -0.25 -35.24 70.71
C ASN A 977 0.60 -34.18 69.98
N ASN A 978 0.43 -34.09 68.66
CA ASN A 978 0.39 -32.84 67.89
C ASN A 978 -0.41 -33.20 66.62
N HIS A 979 -1.70 -32.88 66.49
CA HIS A 979 -2.31 -31.55 66.30
C HIS A 979 -1.79 -30.80 65.07
N GLU A 980 -2.73 -30.43 64.22
CA GLU A 980 -2.57 -29.61 63.02
C GLU A 980 -2.27 -28.15 63.40
N LEU A 981 -1.74 -27.37 62.45
CA LEU A 981 -2.23 -25.99 62.24
C LEU A 981 -1.90 -25.50 60.82
N ASN A 982 -2.82 -24.72 60.26
CA ASN A 982 -2.87 -24.35 58.85
C ASN A 982 -1.86 -23.24 58.46
N ALA A 983 -1.52 -23.21 57.17
CA ALA A 983 -1.32 -21.98 56.40
C ALA A 983 -2.26 -22.02 55.18
N VAL A 984 -2.73 -20.86 54.72
CA VAL A 984 -4.01 -20.72 53.98
C VAL A 984 -3.84 -20.21 52.55
N ASP A 985 -4.67 -20.78 51.66
CA ASP A 985 -5.14 -20.38 50.32
C ASP A 985 -4.22 -19.71 49.28
N GLY A 986 -4.42 -20.19 48.04
CA GLY A 986 -3.93 -19.61 46.79
C GLY A 986 -4.57 -20.34 45.61
N GLU A 987 -5.85 -20.06 45.33
CA GLU A 987 -6.66 -20.77 44.33
C GLU A 987 -6.07 -20.75 42.92
N ALA A 988 -6.05 -21.91 42.26
CA ALA A 988 -6.00 -22.03 40.80
C ALA A 988 -6.53 -23.41 40.36
N GLU A 989 -7.56 -23.45 39.52
CA GLU A 989 -8.17 -24.68 39.00
C GLU A 989 -7.25 -25.42 38.01
N ALA A 990 -7.05 -26.74 38.19
CA ALA A 990 -6.49 -27.62 37.14
C ALA A 990 -6.81 -29.11 37.38
N ILE A 991 -7.99 -29.53 36.90
CA ILE A 991 -8.34 -30.84 36.31
C ILE A 991 -7.49 -32.07 36.72
N GLU A 992 -8.13 -33.04 37.37
CA GLU A 992 -7.61 -34.40 37.58
C GLU A 992 -7.39 -35.17 36.26
N ILE A 993 -6.21 -35.79 36.09
CA ILE A 993 -6.06 -37.09 35.41
C ILE A 993 -5.03 -37.92 36.20
N SER A 994 -5.41 -39.15 36.59
CA SER A 994 -4.54 -40.20 37.16
C SER A 994 -4.03 -41.10 36.04
N PRO A 995 -2.85 -41.77 36.14
CA PRO A 995 -2.62 -42.90 37.06
C PRO A 995 -1.20 -42.92 37.68
N GLN A 996 -0.76 -43.78 38.62
CA GLN A 996 -0.76 -45.26 38.69
C GLN A 996 -0.02 -45.89 37.47
N SER A 997 1.18 -46.44 37.60
CA SER A 997 1.51 -47.85 37.96
C SER A 997 0.92 -48.87 36.96
N GLU A 998 1.66 -49.83 36.39
CA GLU A 998 2.58 -50.74 37.11
C GLU A 998 3.42 -51.61 36.11
N SER A 999 4.15 -52.63 36.58
CA SER A 999 5.14 -53.42 35.81
C SER A 999 4.58 -54.73 35.22
N LEU A 1000 5.25 -55.37 34.24
CA LEU A 1000 5.70 -56.80 34.30
C LEU A 1000 5.93 -57.52 32.93
N HIS A 1001 7.17 -57.98 32.73
CA HIS A 1001 7.55 -59.38 32.35
C HIS A 1001 7.17 -60.01 30.97
N ARG A 1002 7.88 -61.03 30.41
CA ARG A 1002 9.20 -61.68 30.71
C ARG A 1002 9.55 -62.82 29.72
N LEU A 1003 10.85 -63.04 29.46
CA LEU A 1003 11.51 -64.25 28.88
C LEU A 1003 11.16 -64.63 27.40
N GLU A 1004 11.92 -65.48 26.68
CA GLU A 1004 13.16 -66.23 27.02
C GLU A 1004 14.15 -66.33 25.83
N ALA A 1005 15.46 -66.35 26.12
CA ALA A 1005 16.47 -67.16 25.41
C ALA A 1005 17.77 -67.21 26.23
N SER A 1006 18.10 -68.37 26.83
CA SER A 1006 19.37 -68.59 27.54
C SER A 1006 20.52 -68.96 26.58
N PRO A 1007 21.76 -69.06 27.07
CA PRO A 1007 22.25 -70.42 27.35
C PRO A 1007 23.09 -70.57 28.64
N SER A 1008 23.21 -71.82 29.10
CA SER A 1008 24.26 -72.30 30.02
C SER A 1008 25.52 -72.71 29.21
N GLN A 1009 26.64 -73.23 29.73
CA GLN A 1009 27.00 -73.84 31.02
C GLN A 1009 28.55 -73.94 31.15
N THR A 1010 29.04 -74.65 32.18
CA THR A 1010 30.39 -75.26 32.36
C THR A 1010 31.45 -74.58 33.26
N LEU A 1011 31.86 -75.36 34.25
CA LEU A 1011 33.11 -75.41 35.04
C LEU A 1011 33.65 -76.87 34.84
N PRO A 1012 34.77 -77.39 35.42
CA PRO A 1012 35.67 -76.83 36.45
C PRO A 1012 37.20 -77.12 36.23
N SER A 1013 38.01 -76.90 37.29
CA SER A 1013 39.37 -77.47 37.55
C SER A 1013 40.56 -76.91 36.72
N THR A 1014 41.81 -76.87 37.21
CA THR A 1014 42.51 -77.67 38.25
C THR A 1014 43.28 -76.88 39.33
N SER A 1015 43.78 -77.61 40.33
CA SER A 1015 44.67 -77.24 41.46
C SER A 1015 46.13 -76.89 41.03
N ALA A 1016 47.09 -76.47 41.89
CA ALA A 1016 47.30 -76.74 43.32
C ALA A 1016 48.33 -75.82 44.04
N GLN A 1017 48.27 -75.77 45.39
CA GLN A 1017 49.38 -75.72 46.41
C GLN A 1017 50.43 -74.57 46.37
N THR A 1018 51.01 -74.03 47.48
CA THR A 1018 50.91 -74.26 48.95
C THR A 1018 51.42 -73.05 49.78
N ASP A 1019 51.16 -73.05 51.10
CA ASP A 1019 51.90 -72.39 52.22
C ASP A 1019 51.83 -70.83 52.39
N THR A 1020 51.85 -70.23 53.60
CA THR A 1020 51.64 -70.71 55.00
C THR A 1020 51.32 -69.53 55.96
N LYS A 1021 50.20 -69.62 56.74
CA LYS A 1021 49.91 -68.99 58.08
C LYS A 1021 50.10 -67.45 58.28
N PRO A 1022 49.56 -66.86 59.38
CA PRO A 1022 48.51 -67.29 60.32
C PRO A 1022 47.26 -66.36 60.29
N LEU A 1023 46.27 -66.61 61.15
CA LEU A 1023 45.06 -65.78 61.30
C LEU A 1023 45.34 -64.40 61.93
N VAL A 1024 44.80 -63.34 61.31
CA VAL A 1024 44.43 -62.08 61.95
C VAL A 1024 43.09 -61.63 61.32
N PRO A 1025 42.04 -61.27 62.09
CA PRO A 1025 40.79 -60.77 61.52
C PRO A 1025 40.97 -59.40 60.86
N ARG A 1026 40.45 -59.24 59.62
CA ARG A 1026 40.13 -57.92 59.04
C ARG A 1026 38.66 -57.63 59.34
N GLU A 1027 38.38 -56.80 60.34
CA GLU A 1027 37.00 -56.40 60.68
C GLU A 1027 36.58 -55.08 59.99
N ASP A 1028 37.53 -54.31 59.46
CA ASP A 1028 37.27 -52.98 58.89
C ASP A 1028 36.66 -52.95 57.47
N GLY A 1029 36.36 -54.09 56.83
CA GLY A 1029 35.91 -54.13 55.44
C GLY A 1029 34.61 -53.34 55.20
N THR A 1030 33.57 -53.68 55.96
CA THR A 1030 32.27 -53.00 55.91
C THR A 1030 32.36 -51.57 56.46
N ALA A 1031 33.23 -51.34 57.46
CA ALA A 1031 33.47 -50.01 58.03
C ALA A 1031 34.14 -49.04 57.04
N GLN A 1032 35.09 -49.51 56.24
CA GLN A 1032 35.74 -48.71 55.19
C GLN A 1032 34.77 -48.38 54.06
N GLN A 1033 33.88 -49.30 53.67
CA GLN A 1033 32.80 -49.01 52.71
C GLN A 1033 31.83 -47.95 53.23
N ILE A 1034 31.43 -48.01 54.52
CA ILE A 1034 30.62 -46.98 55.17
C ILE A 1034 31.31 -45.62 55.16
N MET A 1035 32.61 -45.56 55.52
CA MET A 1035 33.38 -44.32 55.52
C MET A 1035 33.53 -43.71 54.13
N GLN A 1036 33.79 -44.55 53.11
CA GLN A 1036 33.87 -44.09 51.71
C GLN A 1036 32.53 -43.54 51.24
N LEU A 1037 31.43 -44.28 51.44
CA LEU A 1037 30.09 -43.87 51.01
C LEU A 1037 29.61 -42.60 51.73
N LEU A 1038 29.93 -42.44 53.02
CA LEU A 1038 29.71 -41.19 53.76
C LEU A 1038 30.48 -40.02 53.14
N GLN A 1039 31.72 -40.23 52.71
CA GLN A 1039 32.53 -39.18 52.09
C GLN A 1039 32.04 -38.81 50.67
N GLU A 1040 31.48 -39.77 49.93
CA GLU A 1040 30.79 -39.52 48.65
C GLU A 1040 29.45 -38.78 48.83
N ILE A 1041 28.69 -39.09 49.88
CA ILE A 1041 27.46 -38.34 50.26
C ILE A 1041 27.82 -36.92 50.73
N GLN A 1042 28.96 -36.74 51.41
CA GLN A 1042 29.40 -35.44 51.93
C GLN A 1042 29.98 -34.52 50.84
N ASN A 1043 30.54 -35.07 49.75
CA ASN A 1043 31.11 -34.32 48.63
C ASN A 1043 30.57 -34.76 47.26
N PRO A 1044 29.28 -34.54 46.94
CA PRO A 1044 28.67 -34.96 45.68
C PRO A 1044 29.23 -34.27 44.43
N GLN A 1045 30.00 -33.17 44.58
CA GLN A 1045 30.58 -32.43 43.45
C GLN A 1045 31.86 -33.06 42.85
N GLY A 1046 32.26 -34.27 43.30
CA GLY A 1046 33.45 -34.96 42.77
C GLY A 1046 33.35 -35.40 41.29
N ALA A 1047 32.15 -35.47 40.72
CA ALA A 1047 31.94 -35.76 39.30
C ALA A 1047 31.79 -34.46 38.48
N PRO A 1048 32.42 -34.35 37.29
CA PRO A 1048 32.38 -33.13 36.47
C PRO A 1048 31.03 -32.94 35.77
N ARG A 1049 30.02 -32.47 36.51
CA ARG A 1049 28.68 -32.08 36.01
C ARG A 1049 28.29 -30.67 36.44
N ALA A 1050 29.22 -29.72 36.32
CA ALA A 1050 28.86 -28.30 36.34
C ALA A 1050 27.96 -27.98 35.13
N PRO A 1051 26.78 -27.33 35.30
CA PRO A 1051 25.96 -26.91 34.17
C PRO A 1051 26.68 -25.86 33.32
N PRO A 1052 26.68 -25.96 31.98
CA PRO A 1052 27.30 -24.94 31.13
C PRO A 1052 26.51 -23.62 31.20
N PHE A 1053 27.21 -22.58 31.66
CA PHE A 1053 26.83 -21.17 31.60
C PHE A 1053 25.60 -20.69 32.42
N LEU A 1054 25.92 -20.15 33.60
CA LEU A 1054 25.29 -18.89 34.03
C LEU A 1054 25.65 -17.79 33.01
N GLY A 1055 24.73 -17.49 32.10
CA GLY A 1055 24.91 -16.46 31.07
C GLY A 1055 25.01 -15.05 31.65
N GLU A 1056 26.06 -14.34 31.24
CA GLU A 1056 26.46 -12.99 31.66
C GLU A 1056 25.29 -12.03 31.91
N ASN A 1057 25.12 -11.63 33.17
CA ASN A 1057 24.39 -10.42 33.56
C ASN A 1057 25.23 -9.74 34.66
N PRO A 1058 25.39 -8.40 34.65
CA PRO A 1058 26.23 -7.69 35.61
C PRO A 1058 25.54 -7.55 36.98
N CYS A 1059 25.39 -8.67 37.70
CA CYS A 1059 25.13 -8.66 39.13
C CYS A 1059 26.46 -8.44 39.85
N ILE A 1060 26.69 -7.22 40.36
CA ILE A 1060 27.84 -6.89 41.20
C ILE A 1060 27.84 -7.85 42.42
N PRO A 1061 28.87 -8.70 42.60
CA PRO A 1061 28.87 -9.67 43.68
C PRO A 1061 29.30 -9.01 44.99
N PHE A 1062 28.33 -8.74 45.87
CA PHE A 1062 28.59 -8.30 47.24
C PHE A 1062 29.20 -9.44 48.07
N PHE A 1063 30.52 -9.58 48.01
CA PHE A 1063 31.26 -10.50 48.87
C PHE A 1063 31.41 -9.91 50.28
N TYR A 1064 30.67 -10.46 51.23
CA TYR A 1064 30.99 -10.31 52.65
C TYR A 1064 32.12 -11.29 53.01
N ARG A 1065 33.27 -10.75 53.41
CA ARG A 1065 34.30 -11.48 54.15
C ARG A 1065 34.62 -10.63 55.40
N PRO A 1066 34.52 -11.19 56.62
CA PRO A 1066 35.07 -10.52 57.80
C PRO A 1066 36.58 -10.37 57.65
N ASP A 1067 37.11 -9.21 58.00
CA ASP A 1067 38.53 -9.09 58.34
C ASP A 1067 38.74 -9.60 59.78
N GLU A 1068 39.98 -9.81 60.21
CA GLU A 1068 40.33 -10.42 61.52
C GLU A 1068 39.96 -9.55 62.75
N GLN A 1069 39.15 -8.50 62.58
CA GLN A 1069 38.60 -7.62 63.61
C GLN A 1069 37.08 -7.34 63.46
N ASP A 1070 36.37 -8.11 62.62
CA ASP A 1070 34.90 -8.12 62.52
C ASP A 1070 34.19 -6.81 62.08
N GLU A 1071 34.93 -5.85 61.49
CA GLU A 1071 34.34 -4.66 60.83
C GLU A 1071 34.06 -4.90 59.34
N VAL A 1072 32.83 -4.61 58.90
CA VAL A 1072 32.44 -4.67 57.48
C VAL A 1072 32.59 -3.30 56.81
N LYS A 1073 33.46 -3.19 55.81
CA LYS A 1073 33.56 -2.02 54.91
C LYS A 1073 33.18 -2.41 53.48
N ILE A 1074 32.25 -1.67 52.89
CA ILE A 1074 31.81 -1.85 51.49
C ILE A 1074 32.64 -0.93 50.60
N LEU A 1075 33.34 -1.52 49.63
CA LEU A 1075 34.00 -0.81 48.53
C LEU A 1075 33.31 -1.21 47.22
N VAL A 1076 32.95 -0.20 46.42
CA VAL A 1076 32.32 -0.35 45.10
C VAL A 1076 33.32 0.11 44.04
N VAL A 1077 33.39 -0.63 42.95
CA VAL A 1077 34.08 -0.29 41.69
C VAL A 1077 33.07 -0.41 40.56
#